data_AF-A0A6N7YI68-F1
#
_entry.id   AF-A0A6N7YI68-F1
#
_cell.length_a   1.000
_cell.length_b   1.000
_cell.length_c   1.000
_cell.angle_alpha   90.00
_cell.angle_beta   90.00
_cell.angle_gamma   90.00
#
_symmetry.space_group_name_H-M   'P 1'
#
loop_
_entity.id
_entity.type
_entity.pdbx_description
1 polymer ?
#
loop_
_entity_poly.entity_id
_entity_poly.type
_entity_poly.pdbx_seq_one_letter_code
_entity_poly.pdbx_strand_id
1 'polypeptide(L)'
;MAATASTIPPAAARSGCGRSPRWTCSAASTRWRSSPRRGSRSTASPRPARSPGRSTRRPPRAASPPGELDRRLGGLGSNAYAIGRKGSRDGHGLLYGNPHFPWQGPERFYQAHLTIPGKVDVTGGSLLGVPIVLIGTTKGMAWSHTVSTARRFVPYQLTLVPGSLTSYVEDGKVKRMRADRVTVQVRRADGSLEPRTRTLWSSEHGPILTSILGLPVFPWTPATAYALYDGNEENFGRLMNHFFDMNHAQTVDQVDGILKKYLGIPWVNTIAADTAGNAYYADVGSIPNISREKYTACNTVLGLALDQLQRLPVLDGSRGACRPATDPEAIAPGILGPKDLPTLRREDHVSNMNDSYWLTNPEQPLEGFSRIIGDERTARTLRTRIGITQLQQRLAGTDGLEGTGFDLQNLMTVGLANRVYSAELWRDDLVAGCGSEACRVLRAWDMRNDLDSKGAVLWQRFVTRLTGATPIPLPGPAGPFAGAFDAGDPVNTPAGLNVLNPLVQTSLLQAVNDLGGAGLPLDATLRQGQTVTRRGEVIPIQGGPSPSGLFNVITPVWDPKKGYTEVVHGSSFMQAVHLKPGCPELRTFLTYGLSTNPRSERTSDQTKEFSAKRWISPPFCARDLEADRSAVRVHTADLGSTTVTVREGRGSARPRIVVERATGRPARVTVRVRRGDAVVRRIARRGTRVAVSPRVRRGAYRVDVTVGSRTVRIAAKQR
;
A
#
# COMPACT_ATOMS: atom_id res chain seq x y z
N MET A 1 45.36 36.14 32.14
CA MET A 1 46.53 35.61 31.40
C MET A 1 46.22 35.68 29.92
N ALA A 2 47.10 36.35 29.20
CA ALA A 2 46.94 36.87 27.85
C ALA A 2 47.28 35.85 26.74
N ALA A 3 46.66 36.03 25.57
CA ALA A 3 47.21 35.96 24.20
C ALA A 3 46.08 35.55 23.21
N THR A 4 45.37 36.48 22.55
CA THR A 4 45.64 37.07 21.20
C THR A 4 45.62 36.03 20.07
N ALA A 5 44.54 35.92 19.29
CA ALA A 5 44.15 36.76 18.12
C ALA A 5 44.77 36.27 16.80
N SER A 6 43.91 35.89 15.84
CA SER A 6 44.11 36.22 14.43
C SER A 6 42.78 36.14 13.66
N THR A 7 42.27 37.31 13.29
CA THR A 7 41.28 37.58 12.25
C THR A 7 42.00 37.82 10.93
N ILE A 8 41.39 37.46 9.78
CA ILE A 8 41.23 38.29 8.55
C ILE A 8 40.47 37.48 7.47
N PRO A 9 39.62 38.13 6.63
CA PRO A 9 38.61 37.52 5.75
C PRO A 9 38.95 37.77 4.23
N PRO A 10 37.98 38.04 3.34
CA PRO A 10 37.31 37.14 2.40
C PRO A 10 37.86 37.24 0.95
N ALA A 11 37.59 36.24 0.11
CA ALA A 11 37.84 36.32 -1.32
C ALA A 11 36.57 36.08 -2.15
N ALA A 12 36.16 37.11 -2.89
CA ALA A 12 35.22 37.04 -3.98
C ALA A 12 35.98 37.16 -5.31
N ALA A 13 35.68 36.30 -6.30
CA ALA A 13 35.36 36.68 -7.69
C ALA A 13 35.50 35.52 -8.70
N ARG A 14 34.36 35.24 -9.34
CA ARG A 14 34.10 35.06 -10.79
C ARG A 14 34.69 33.89 -11.61
N SER A 15 33.72 33.29 -12.32
CA SER A 15 33.71 32.83 -13.73
C SER A 15 34.43 31.54 -14.12
N GLY A 16 33.65 30.56 -14.57
CA GLY A 16 34.12 29.38 -15.29
C GLY A 16 32.98 28.48 -15.74
N CYS A 17 32.28 28.88 -16.81
CA CYS A 17 31.32 28.03 -17.52
C CYS A 17 32.01 26.80 -18.12
N GLY A 18 31.75 25.60 -17.58
CA GLY A 18 32.11 24.32 -18.20
C GLY A 18 30.95 23.75 -19.02
N ARG A 19 31.14 23.66 -20.33
CA ARG A 19 30.18 23.16 -21.33
C ARG A 19 30.00 21.63 -21.24
N SER A 20 28.72 21.23 -21.23
CA SER A 20 27.98 20.12 -21.88
C SER A 20 28.71 18.95 -22.61
N PRO A 21 28.00 17.82 -22.89
CA PRO A 21 27.11 17.81 -24.05
C PRO A 21 25.68 17.34 -23.74
N ARG A 22 24.71 18.20 -24.13
CA ARG A 22 23.32 17.83 -24.36
C ARG A 22 23.20 17.22 -25.75
N TRP A 23 22.40 16.18 -25.84
CA TRP A 23 21.91 15.59 -27.07
C TRP A 23 21.05 16.61 -27.85
N THR A 24 21.40 16.85 -29.11
CA THR A 24 20.64 17.67 -30.05
C THR A 24 19.76 16.77 -30.93
N CYS A 25 18.44 16.98 -30.87
CA CYS A 25 17.52 16.53 -31.92
C CYS A 25 17.40 17.66 -32.96
N SER A 26 17.88 17.40 -34.17
CA SER A 26 17.64 18.23 -35.35
C SER A 26 16.29 17.88 -35.96
N ALA A 27 15.41 18.87 -36.11
CA ALA A 27 14.22 18.79 -36.95
C ALA A 27 14.35 19.87 -38.03
N ALA A 28 14.70 19.43 -39.25
CA ALA A 28 14.71 20.27 -40.43
C ALA A 28 13.28 20.46 -40.94
N SER A 29 12.88 21.72 -41.08
CA SER A 29 11.66 22.17 -41.74
C SER A 29 11.78 22.05 -43.25
N THR A 30 10.77 21.51 -43.93
CA THR A 30 10.58 21.72 -45.37
C THR A 30 9.28 22.48 -45.59
N ARG A 31 9.41 23.73 -46.04
CA ARG A 31 8.31 24.57 -46.53
C ARG A 31 7.93 24.10 -47.93
N TRP A 32 6.63 23.98 -48.20
CA TRP A 32 6.10 24.08 -49.55
C TRP A 32 5.14 25.27 -49.60
N ARG A 33 5.45 26.21 -50.51
CA ARG A 33 4.61 27.34 -50.91
C ARG A 33 4.22 27.10 -52.37
N SER A 34 2.96 27.27 -52.70
CA SER A 34 2.53 27.65 -54.04
C SER A 34 1.31 28.56 -53.95
N SER A 35 1.38 29.67 -54.69
CA SER A 35 0.48 30.82 -54.71
C SER A 35 -0.71 30.67 -55.69
N PRO A 36 -1.65 31.63 -55.76
CA PRO A 36 -3.05 31.43 -56.21
C PRO A 36 -3.40 32.07 -57.57
N ARG A 37 -4.61 31.79 -58.13
CA ARG A 37 -5.48 32.74 -58.87
C ARG A 37 -6.82 32.13 -59.41
N ARG A 38 -7.92 32.89 -59.20
CA ARG A 38 -9.13 33.25 -60.03
C ARG A 38 -9.82 32.17 -60.91
N GLY A 39 -11.14 32.07 -61.10
CA GLY A 39 -12.33 32.85 -60.70
C GLY A 39 -13.62 32.39 -61.44
N SER A 40 -14.78 32.95 -61.04
CA SER A 40 -16.16 33.00 -61.65
C SER A 40 -17.08 31.74 -61.59
N ARG A 41 -18.22 31.81 -60.85
CA ARG A 41 -19.67 32.08 -61.23
C ARG A 41 -20.33 30.90 -61.99
N SER A 42 -21.60 30.51 -61.87
CA SER A 42 -22.86 30.80 -61.14
C SER A 42 -23.83 29.64 -61.55
N THR A 43 -24.77 29.11 -60.75
CA THR A 43 -26.22 29.47 -60.80
C THR A 43 -27.10 28.75 -59.75
N ALA A 44 -28.18 29.46 -59.35
CA ALA A 44 -29.52 29.01 -58.90
C ALA A 44 -29.87 28.77 -57.39
N SER A 45 -30.15 29.88 -56.68
CA SER A 45 -31.41 30.33 -55.99
C SER A 45 -32.35 29.42 -55.13
N PRO A 46 -33.13 30.01 -54.17
CA PRO A 46 -33.15 29.62 -52.75
C PRO A 46 -34.54 29.30 -52.14
N ARG A 47 -34.58 28.84 -50.87
CA ARG A 47 -35.74 28.94 -49.92
C ARG A 47 -35.34 28.59 -48.47
N PRO A 48 -36.13 28.96 -47.43
CA PRO A 48 -35.77 30.04 -46.49
C PRO A 48 -35.33 29.57 -45.09
N ALA A 49 -34.84 30.55 -44.33
CA ALA A 49 -34.28 30.44 -42.98
C ALA A 49 -35.18 29.70 -41.96
N ARG A 50 -34.57 28.77 -41.22
CA ARG A 50 -35.09 28.21 -39.97
C ARG A 50 -34.10 28.54 -38.85
N SER A 51 -34.62 29.20 -37.81
CA SER A 51 -33.93 29.57 -36.57
C SER A 51 -33.19 28.37 -35.94
N PRO A 52 -31.94 28.51 -35.47
CA PRO A 52 -31.33 27.48 -34.64
C PRO A 52 -31.97 27.54 -33.25
N GLY A 53 -32.78 26.53 -32.95
CA GLY A 53 -33.36 26.30 -31.64
C GLY A 53 -32.31 26.17 -30.55
N ARG A 54 -32.72 26.56 -29.33
CA ARG A 54 -32.08 26.29 -28.04
C ARG A 54 -31.27 24.99 -28.06
N SER A 55 -29.95 25.11 -28.07
CA SER A 55 -29.06 24.06 -27.62
C SER A 55 -29.34 23.81 -26.15
N THR A 56 -30.06 22.72 -25.86
CA THR A 56 -30.20 22.19 -24.52
C THR A 56 -28.82 21.77 -24.03
N ARG A 57 -28.22 22.65 -23.24
CA ARG A 57 -26.99 22.43 -22.50
C ARG A 57 -27.16 21.18 -21.65
N ARG A 58 -26.65 20.05 -22.16
CA ARG A 58 -26.59 18.76 -21.49
C ARG A 58 -25.99 18.99 -20.08
N PRO A 59 -26.67 18.60 -18.99
CA PRO A 59 -26.15 18.81 -17.65
C PRO A 59 -24.81 18.08 -17.50
N PRO A 60 -23.86 18.61 -16.70
CA PRO A 60 -22.63 17.90 -16.40
C PRO A 60 -22.96 16.51 -15.86
N ARG A 61 -22.24 15.50 -16.35
CA ARG A 61 -22.35 14.11 -15.90
C ARG A 61 -22.40 14.08 -14.37
N ALA A 62 -23.44 13.41 -13.86
CA ALA A 62 -23.65 13.13 -12.45
C ALA A 62 -22.37 12.59 -11.79
N ALA A 63 -22.21 12.90 -10.52
CA ALA A 63 -21.19 12.36 -9.63
C ALA A 63 -21.03 10.85 -9.80
N SER A 64 -19.80 10.34 -9.59
CA SER A 64 -19.51 8.91 -9.54
C SER A 64 -20.55 8.15 -8.71
N PRO A 65 -20.92 6.92 -9.09
CA PRO A 65 -21.89 6.14 -8.33
C PRO A 65 -21.40 5.96 -6.87
N PRO A 66 -22.33 5.84 -5.89
CA PRO A 66 -22.04 5.82 -4.45
C PRO A 66 -20.94 4.84 -3.99
N GLY A 67 -20.60 3.80 -4.76
CA GLY A 67 -19.55 2.84 -4.43
C GLY A 67 -18.11 3.22 -4.79
N GLU A 68 -17.85 4.30 -5.54
CA GLU A 68 -16.47 4.68 -5.88
C GLU A 68 -15.76 5.40 -4.72
N LEU A 69 -16.53 6.06 -3.85
CA LEU A 69 -16.04 6.65 -2.60
C LEU A 69 -15.77 5.56 -1.55
N ASP A 70 -16.67 4.57 -1.44
CA ASP A 70 -16.48 3.37 -0.59
C ASP A 70 -15.20 2.60 -0.94
N ARG A 71 -14.87 2.49 -2.23
CA ARG A 71 -13.64 1.82 -2.70
C ARG A 71 -12.37 2.62 -2.41
N ARG A 72 -12.46 3.94 -2.20
CA ARG A 72 -11.32 4.85 -1.95
C ARG A 72 -11.10 5.17 -0.47
N LEU A 73 -12.17 5.17 0.33
CA LEU A 73 -12.11 5.50 1.77
C LEU A 73 -12.11 4.27 2.69
N GLY A 74 -12.71 3.14 2.28
CA GLY A 74 -13.03 2.02 3.17
C GLY A 74 -12.04 0.84 3.20
N GLY A 75 -10.86 0.95 2.58
CA GLY A 75 -9.99 -0.21 2.32
C GLY A 75 -8.65 -0.24 3.04
N LEU A 76 -8.04 0.92 3.32
CA LEU A 76 -6.66 0.97 3.82
C LEU A 76 -6.60 0.45 5.26
N GLY A 77 -6.17 -0.79 5.38
CA GLY A 77 -5.94 -1.51 6.64
C GLY A 77 -4.60 -2.22 6.55
N SER A 78 -3.99 -2.49 7.68
CA SER A 78 -2.83 -3.37 7.82
C SER A 78 -2.76 -3.76 9.29
N ASN A 79 -2.20 -4.93 9.58
CA ASN A 79 -1.80 -5.26 10.94
C ASN A 79 -0.31 -5.59 10.97
N ALA A 80 0.35 -5.21 12.06
CA ALA A 80 1.68 -5.70 12.37
C ALA A 80 1.87 -5.92 13.87
N TYR A 81 2.57 -7.00 14.21
CA TYR A 81 3.11 -7.25 15.53
C TYR A 81 4.62 -7.41 15.43
N ALA A 82 5.34 -6.79 16.36
CA ALA A 82 6.69 -7.19 16.72
C ALA A 82 6.66 -7.67 18.17
N ILE A 83 7.09 -8.91 18.39
CA ILE A 83 7.20 -9.52 19.70
C ILE A 83 8.69 -9.58 20.05
N GLY A 84 9.04 -9.02 21.20
CA GLY A 84 10.40 -9.05 21.73
C GLY A 84 10.63 -10.24 22.65
N ARG A 85 11.82 -10.28 23.26
CA ARG A 85 12.30 -11.39 24.09
C ARG A 85 11.45 -11.73 25.33
N LYS A 86 10.68 -10.78 25.86
CA LYS A 86 9.76 -11.00 27.00
C LYS A 86 8.40 -11.53 26.54
N GLY A 87 8.07 -11.36 25.25
CA GLY A 87 6.82 -11.89 24.68
C GLY A 87 7.02 -13.20 23.92
N SER A 88 8.23 -13.53 23.50
CA SER A 88 8.57 -14.78 22.80
C SER A 88 9.03 -15.87 23.75
N ARG A 89 8.80 -17.13 23.37
CA ARG A 89 9.13 -18.30 24.21
C ARG A 89 10.63 -18.58 24.34
N ASP A 90 11.41 -18.21 23.32
CA ASP A 90 12.84 -18.50 23.23
C ASP A 90 13.71 -17.24 23.31
N GLY A 91 13.13 -16.09 23.62
CA GLY A 91 13.86 -14.83 23.76
C GLY A 91 14.27 -14.16 22.44
N HIS A 92 13.89 -14.71 21.28
CA HIS A 92 14.19 -14.11 19.98
C HIS A 92 13.01 -13.33 19.41
N GLY A 93 13.29 -12.37 18.51
CA GLY A 93 12.26 -11.55 17.91
C GLY A 93 11.32 -12.35 17.01
N LEU A 94 10.03 -12.02 17.07
CA LEU A 94 9.03 -12.50 16.12
C LEU A 94 8.36 -11.29 15.44
N LEU A 95 8.07 -11.41 14.15
CA LEU A 95 7.33 -10.40 13.41
C LEU A 95 6.13 -11.04 12.70
N TYR A 96 4.95 -10.46 12.86
CA TYR A 96 3.81 -10.67 11.98
C TYR A 96 3.55 -9.40 11.18
N GLY A 97 3.53 -9.51 9.85
CA GLY A 97 3.20 -8.42 8.93
C GLY A 97 2.06 -8.83 8.01
N ASN A 98 1.00 -8.02 7.98
CA ASN A 98 -0.18 -8.26 7.16
C ASN A 98 -0.74 -6.94 6.63
N PRO A 99 -0.09 -6.32 5.63
CA PRO A 99 -0.69 -5.22 4.87
C PRO A 99 -1.99 -5.65 4.20
N HIS A 100 -3.04 -4.84 4.33
CA HIS A 100 -4.27 -4.99 3.54
C HIS A 100 -4.21 -4.05 2.35
N PHE A 101 -4.11 -4.61 1.14
CA PHE A 101 -3.86 -3.87 -0.10
C PHE A 101 -4.72 -4.44 -1.25
N PRO A 102 -4.83 -3.71 -2.38
CA PRO A 102 -5.57 -4.19 -3.54
C PRO A 102 -5.07 -5.55 -4.06
N TRP A 103 -6.01 -6.41 -4.45
CA TRP A 103 -5.71 -7.71 -5.04
C TRP A 103 -5.37 -7.63 -6.55
N GLN A 104 -5.59 -6.46 -7.15
CA GLN A 104 -5.38 -6.16 -8.56
C GLN A 104 -4.77 -4.76 -8.74
N GLY A 105 -4.19 -4.50 -9.92
CA GLY A 105 -3.59 -3.21 -10.24
C GLY A 105 -2.13 -3.06 -9.79
N PRO A 106 -1.55 -1.87 -9.98
CA PRO A 106 -0.12 -1.63 -9.75
C PRO A 106 0.28 -1.63 -8.25
N GLU A 107 -0.67 -1.41 -7.35
CA GLU A 107 -0.47 -1.40 -5.89
C GLU A 107 -0.47 -2.81 -5.28
N ARG A 108 -0.61 -3.85 -6.09
CA ARG A 108 -0.48 -5.23 -5.65
C ARG A 108 0.99 -5.53 -5.30
N PHE A 109 1.22 -6.29 -4.24
CA PHE A 109 2.55 -6.76 -3.88
C PHE A 109 3.08 -7.84 -4.84
N TYR A 110 4.39 -7.86 -4.98
CA TYR A 110 5.19 -8.88 -5.63
C TYR A 110 6.26 -9.37 -4.64
N GLN A 111 6.28 -10.66 -4.38
CA GLN A 111 7.24 -11.27 -3.46
C GLN A 111 8.53 -11.64 -4.20
N ALA A 112 9.67 -11.22 -3.64
CA ALA A 112 11.00 -11.52 -4.18
C ALA A 112 12.05 -11.64 -3.07
N HIS A 113 13.12 -12.39 -3.37
CA HIS A 113 14.38 -12.40 -2.61
C HIS A 113 15.46 -11.75 -3.47
N LEU A 114 16.02 -10.65 -2.99
CA LEU A 114 17.09 -9.90 -3.63
C LEU A 114 18.42 -10.18 -2.92
N THR A 115 19.41 -10.63 -3.68
CA THR A 115 20.78 -10.82 -3.18
C THR A 115 21.77 -10.08 -4.07
N ILE A 116 22.51 -9.14 -3.49
CA ILE A 116 23.71 -8.54 -4.07
C ILE A 116 24.88 -9.01 -3.20
N PRO A 117 25.78 -9.88 -3.71
CA PRO A 117 26.83 -10.50 -2.90
C PRO A 117 27.61 -9.49 -2.06
N GLY A 118 27.69 -9.73 -0.75
CA GLY A 118 28.39 -8.88 0.22
C GLY A 118 27.71 -7.54 0.52
N LYS A 119 26.51 -7.27 0.00
CA LYS A 119 25.79 -6.00 0.17
C LYS A 119 24.37 -6.19 0.64
N VAL A 120 23.53 -6.82 -0.18
CA VAL A 120 22.08 -6.98 0.07
C VAL A 120 21.78 -8.47 0.16
N ASP A 121 21.01 -8.86 1.17
CA ASP A 121 20.37 -10.18 1.23
C ASP A 121 19.05 -10.05 1.99
N VAL A 122 17.97 -9.90 1.24
CA VAL A 122 16.66 -9.51 1.76
C VAL A 122 15.54 -10.20 0.99
N THR A 123 14.53 -10.70 1.70
CA THR A 123 13.32 -11.26 1.10
C THR A 123 12.09 -10.51 1.58
N GLY A 124 11.08 -10.38 0.73
CA GLY A 124 9.84 -9.69 1.10
C GLY A 124 8.97 -9.28 -0.07
N GLY A 125 8.09 -8.33 0.18
CA GLY A 125 7.13 -7.78 -0.78
C GLY A 125 7.50 -6.37 -1.25
N SER A 126 7.29 -6.11 -2.54
CA SER A 126 7.41 -4.78 -3.16
C SER A 126 6.15 -4.47 -3.97
N LEU A 127 5.77 -3.21 -4.14
CA LEU A 127 4.72 -2.85 -5.12
C LEU A 127 5.23 -3.07 -6.55
N LEU A 128 4.33 -3.31 -7.51
CA LEU A 128 4.73 -3.51 -8.91
C LEU A 128 5.45 -2.26 -9.44
N GLY A 129 6.68 -2.45 -9.94
CA GLY A 129 7.53 -1.38 -10.46
C GLY A 129 8.52 -0.81 -9.45
N VAL A 130 8.42 -1.17 -8.16
CA VAL A 130 9.38 -0.78 -7.13
C VAL A 130 10.53 -1.81 -7.05
N PRO A 131 11.80 -1.40 -7.24
CA PRO A 131 12.92 -2.34 -7.36
C PRO A 131 13.58 -2.73 -6.02
N ILE A 132 12.96 -2.42 -4.88
CA ILE A 132 13.50 -2.60 -3.53
C ILE A 132 12.41 -3.21 -2.64
N VAL A 133 12.80 -4.07 -1.70
CA VAL A 133 11.86 -4.69 -0.75
C VAL A 133 11.32 -3.63 0.21
N LEU A 134 10.00 -3.46 0.25
CA LEU A 134 9.33 -2.48 1.11
C LEU A 134 8.93 -3.06 2.46
N ILE A 135 8.52 -4.32 2.50
CA ILE A 135 8.18 -5.07 3.71
C ILE A 135 8.92 -6.40 3.62
N GLY A 136 9.72 -6.75 4.62
CA GLY A 136 10.57 -7.93 4.47
C GLY A 136 11.41 -8.30 5.68
N THR A 137 12.42 -9.12 5.38
CA THR A 137 13.29 -9.79 6.33
C THR A 137 14.70 -9.85 5.78
N THR A 138 15.67 -9.46 6.61
CA THR A 138 17.10 -9.78 6.44
C THR A 138 17.48 -10.90 7.41
N LYS A 139 18.76 -11.26 7.47
CA LYS A 139 19.24 -12.28 8.42
C LYS A 139 19.00 -11.91 9.88
N GLY A 140 19.18 -10.62 10.23
CA GLY A 140 19.15 -10.13 11.60
C GLY A 140 17.84 -9.49 12.05
N MET A 141 16.97 -9.10 11.11
CA MET A 141 15.75 -8.37 11.44
C MET A 141 14.61 -8.61 10.44
N ALA A 142 13.39 -8.30 10.86
CA ALA A 142 12.22 -8.27 9.99
C ALA A 142 11.39 -7.02 10.29
N TRP A 143 10.74 -6.46 9.28
CA TRP A 143 9.86 -5.30 9.43
C TRP A 143 8.62 -5.38 8.55
N SER A 144 7.57 -4.70 8.97
CA SER A 144 6.35 -4.47 8.21
C SER A 144 5.87 -3.04 8.37
N HIS A 145 4.91 -2.65 7.52
CA HIS A 145 4.31 -1.34 7.52
C HIS A 145 2.79 -1.41 7.69
N THR A 146 2.25 -0.41 8.37
CA THR A 146 0.82 -0.15 8.45
C THR A 146 0.54 1.29 8.05
N VAL A 147 -0.58 1.58 7.39
CA VAL A 147 -0.96 2.97 7.09
C VAL A 147 -1.03 3.78 8.38
N SER A 148 -0.36 4.92 8.39
CA SER A 148 -0.32 5.86 9.51
C SER A 148 -1.50 6.83 9.44
N THR A 149 -2.00 7.27 10.61
CA THR A 149 -3.03 8.31 10.72
C THR A 149 -2.51 9.70 10.39
N ALA A 150 -1.19 9.85 10.20
CA ALA A 150 -0.57 11.14 9.98
C ALA A 150 -0.95 11.68 8.61
N ARG A 151 -1.45 12.91 8.60
CA ARG A 151 -1.71 13.65 7.37
C ARG A 151 -0.37 14.08 6.78
N ARG A 152 -0.08 13.55 5.60
CA ARG A 152 1.13 13.85 4.84
C ARG A 152 0.99 15.10 3.99
N PHE A 153 -0.23 15.62 3.93
CA PHE A 153 -0.60 16.82 3.22
C PHE A 153 -1.44 17.73 4.12
N VAL A 154 -1.50 19.01 3.76
CA VAL A 154 -2.32 20.03 4.40
C VAL A 154 -3.00 20.87 3.31
N PRO A 155 -4.34 20.87 3.24
CA PRO A 155 -5.09 21.81 2.41
C PRO A 155 -5.00 23.23 2.96
N TYR A 156 -4.86 24.21 2.07
CA TYR A 156 -4.91 25.64 2.39
C TYR A 156 -6.09 26.31 1.69
N GLN A 157 -6.91 27.03 2.45
CA GLN A 157 -7.96 27.90 1.92
C GLN A 157 -7.33 29.25 1.53
N LEU A 158 -7.39 29.61 0.25
CA LEU A 158 -6.83 30.84 -0.30
C LEU A 158 -7.93 31.90 -0.43
N THR A 159 -7.64 33.12 0.02
CA THR A 159 -8.49 34.30 -0.23
C THR A 159 -8.09 34.92 -1.56
N LEU A 160 -9.01 34.87 -2.54
CA LEU A 160 -8.75 35.40 -3.87
C LEU A 160 -8.96 36.92 -3.94
N VAL A 161 -8.18 37.57 -4.81
CA VAL A 161 -8.33 39.01 -5.07
C VAL A 161 -9.61 39.24 -5.88
N PRO A 162 -10.49 40.18 -5.47
CA PRO A 162 -11.69 40.52 -6.25
C PRO A 162 -11.36 40.81 -7.72
N GLY A 163 -12.07 40.17 -8.64
CA GLY A 163 -11.84 40.30 -10.09
C GLY A 163 -10.68 39.45 -10.64
N SER A 164 -9.93 38.71 -9.81
CA SER A 164 -8.89 37.79 -10.26
C SER A 164 -9.03 36.40 -9.63
N LEU A 165 -9.45 35.42 -10.44
CA LEU A 165 -9.56 34.03 -9.99
C LEU A 165 -8.22 33.34 -9.74
N THR A 166 -7.12 33.95 -10.17
CA THR A 166 -5.77 33.36 -10.19
C THR A 166 -4.75 34.20 -9.43
N SER A 167 -5.22 35.13 -8.60
CA SER A 167 -4.39 35.88 -7.65
C SER A 167 -5.02 35.75 -6.27
N TYR A 168 -4.19 35.56 -5.24
CA TYR A 168 -4.61 35.41 -3.86
C TYR A 168 -3.83 36.36 -2.95
N VAL A 169 -4.33 36.59 -1.74
CA VAL A 169 -3.69 37.44 -0.74
C VAL A 169 -3.03 36.56 0.32
N GLU A 170 -1.79 36.89 0.68
CA GLU A 170 -1.11 36.35 1.87
C GLU A 170 -0.40 37.49 2.61
N ASP A 171 -0.67 37.63 3.91
CA ASP A 171 -0.14 38.71 4.76
C ASP A 171 -0.34 40.12 4.14
N GLY A 172 -1.52 40.33 3.55
CA GLY A 172 -1.89 41.57 2.86
C GLY A 172 -1.25 41.76 1.48
N LYS A 173 -0.37 40.86 1.03
CA LYS A 173 0.32 40.94 -0.27
C LYS A 173 -0.38 40.10 -1.32
N VAL A 174 -0.56 40.68 -2.51
CA VAL A 174 -1.10 39.96 -3.67
C VAL A 174 -0.04 39.05 -4.27
N LYS A 175 -0.39 37.76 -4.42
CA LYS A 175 0.41 36.73 -5.05
C LYS A 175 -0.32 36.14 -6.25
N ARG A 176 0.42 35.89 -7.33
CA ARG A 176 -0.11 35.27 -8.55
C ARG A 176 0.10 33.76 -8.54
N MET A 177 -0.90 33.02 -8.97
CA MET A 177 -0.77 31.59 -9.23
C MET A 177 0.09 31.35 -10.48
N ARG A 178 0.87 30.27 -10.47
CA ARG A 178 1.62 29.78 -11.63
C ARG A 178 0.69 28.96 -12.51
N ALA A 179 0.64 29.28 -13.81
CA ALA A 179 -0.12 28.54 -14.81
C ALA A 179 0.76 27.46 -15.46
N ASP A 180 0.23 26.25 -15.64
CA ASP A 180 0.82 25.18 -16.42
C ASP A 180 -0.16 24.65 -17.46
N ARG A 181 0.21 24.70 -18.74
CA ARG A 181 -0.68 24.32 -19.85
C ARG A 181 -0.38 22.89 -20.26
N VAL A 182 -1.27 21.97 -19.90
CA VAL A 182 -1.12 20.54 -20.15
C VAL A 182 -2.00 20.10 -21.31
N THR A 183 -1.39 19.45 -22.31
CA THR A 183 -2.09 18.85 -23.46
C THR A 183 -2.00 17.33 -23.38
N VAL A 184 -3.15 16.65 -23.42
CA VAL A 184 -3.26 15.18 -23.42
C VAL A 184 -3.93 14.72 -24.71
N GLN A 185 -3.42 13.65 -25.31
CA GLN A 185 -4.04 13.01 -26.47
C GLN A 185 -5.15 12.05 -26.01
N VAL A 186 -6.38 12.32 -26.44
CA VAL A 186 -7.55 11.52 -26.09
C VAL A 186 -7.94 10.65 -27.28
N ARG A 187 -7.97 9.34 -27.08
CA ARG A 187 -8.44 8.39 -28.10
C ARG A 187 -9.96 8.48 -28.25
N ARG A 188 -10.43 8.78 -29.46
CA ARG A 188 -11.85 8.80 -29.83
C ARG A 188 -12.36 7.39 -30.14
N ALA A 189 -13.68 7.27 -30.31
CA ALA A 189 -14.33 6.00 -30.61
C ALA A 189 -13.84 5.37 -31.94
N ASP A 190 -13.52 6.20 -32.93
CA ASP A 190 -12.95 5.81 -34.23
C ASP A 190 -11.46 5.44 -34.17
N GLY A 191 -10.83 5.52 -32.99
CA GLY A 191 -9.42 5.24 -32.79
C GLY A 191 -8.47 6.40 -33.10
N SER A 192 -8.96 7.52 -33.62
CA SER A 192 -8.17 8.74 -33.81
C SER A 192 -7.77 9.38 -32.47
N LEU A 193 -6.71 10.18 -32.47
CA LEU A 193 -6.25 10.93 -31.30
C LEU A 193 -6.64 12.41 -31.40
N GLU A 194 -7.21 12.95 -30.33
CA GLU A 194 -7.60 14.35 -30.21
C GLU A 194 -6.80 15.03 -29.10
N PRO A 195 -6.06 16.13 -29.38
CA PRO A 195 -5.39 16.88 -28.34
C PRO A 195 -6.42 17.66 -27.52
N ARG A 196 -6.41 17.46 -26.19
CA ARG A 196 -7.20 18.24 -25.25
C ARG A 196 -6.29 18.98 -24.30
N THR A 197 -6.50 20.28 -24.18
CA THR A 197 -5.63 21.15 -23.37
C THR A 197 -6.40 21.73 -22.19
N ARG A 198 -5.74 21.78 -21.03
CA ARG A 198 -6.20 22.48 -19.83
C ARG A 198 -5.06 23.28 -19.23
N THR A 199 -5.39 24.40 -18.60
CA THR A 199 -4.44 25.12 -17.75
C THR A 199 -4.66 24.69 -16.31
N LEU A 200 -3.63 24.14 -15.69
CA LEU A 200 -3.54 23.83 -14.27
C LEU A 200 -2.88 24.99 -13.55
N TRP A 201 -3.17 25.13 -12.26
CA TRP A 201 -2.68 26.26 -11.47
C TRP A 201 -2.03 25.77 -10.18
N SER A 202 -0.98 26.47 -9.76
CA SER A 202 -0.31 26.25 -8.47
C SER A 202 -0.16 27.58 -7.74
N SER A 203 -0.39 27.57 -6.43
CA SER A 203 0.03 28.63 -5.53
C SER A 203 1.40 28.31 -4.93
N GLU A 204 1.91 29.16 -4.03
CA GLU A 204 3.09 28.82 -3.24
C GLU A 204 2.80 27.75 -2.17
N HIS A 205 1.53 27.47 -1.87
CA HIS A 205 1.10 26.38 -0.99
C HIS A 205 0.93 25.05 -1.73
N GLY A 206 1.13 25.01 -3.06
CA GLY A 206 1.01 23.80 -3.88
C GLY A 206 -0.09 23.89 -4.97
N PRO A 207 -0.40 22.76 -5.64
CA PRO A 207 -1.38 22.72 -6.72
C PRO A 207 -2.79 23.10 -6.25
N ILE A 208 -3.52 23.83 -7.10
CA ILE A 208 -4.93 24.16 -6.88
C ILE A 208 -5.78 22.93 -7.14
N LEU A 209 -6.72 22.66 -6.24
CA LEU A 209 -7.64 21.53 -6.33
C LEU A 209 -9.08 21.96 -6.12
N THR A 210 -9.99 21.10 -6.55
CA THR A 210 -11.44 21.27 -6.33
C THR A 210 -12.09 20.08 -5.63
N SER A 211 -11.29 19.09 -5.23
CA SER A 211 -11.72 17.93 -4.45
C SER A 211 -10.53 17.29 -3.75
N ILE A 212 -10.74 16.83 -2.52
CA ILE A 212 -9.79 16.03 -1.73
C ILE A 212 -10.53 14.79 -1.25
N LEU A 213 -9.92 13.61 -1.40
CA LEU A 213 -10.52 12.33 -1.00
C LEU A 213 -11.91 12.08 -1.61
N GLY A 214 -12.21 12.67 -2.77
CA GLY A 214 -13.52 12.59 -3.43
C GLY A 214 -14.58 13.49 -2.81
N LEU A 215 -14.27 14.25 -1.75
CA LEU A 215 -15.17 15.25 -1.19
C LEU A 215 -15.27 16.46 -2.15
N PRO A 216 -16.48 16.85 -2.60
CA PRO A 216 -16.69 17.99 -3.49
C PRO A 216 -16.86 19.31 -2.72
N VAL A 217 -16.21 19.45 -1.56
CA VAL A 217 -16.38 20.59 -0.63
C VAL A 217 -15.28 21.66 -0.76
N PHE A 218 -14.48 21.60 -1.82
CA PHE A 218 -13.37 22.51 -2.08
C PHE A 218 -13.64 23.35 -3.34
N PRO A 219 -14.68 24.20 -3.38
CA PRO A 219 -15.03 24.93 -4.60
C PRO A 219 -13.98 25.99 -4.95
N TRP A 220 -13.79 26.22 -6.25
CA TRP A 220 -13.08 27.40 -6.75
C TRP A 220 -14.10 28.46 -7.16
N THR A 221 -14.21 29.51 -6.34
CA THR A 221 -15.17 30.62 -6.48
C THR A 221 -14.43 31.93 -6.77
N PRO A 222 -15.15 33.05 -7.02
CA PRO A 222 -14.52 34.37 -7.10
C PRO A 222 -13.79 34.85 -5.84
N ALA A 223 -14.10 34.28 -4.68
CA ALA A 223 -13.53 34.68 -3.40
C ALA A 223 -12.55 33.65 -2.81
N THR A 224 -12.64 32.39 -3.22
CA THR A 224 -11.91 31.30 -2.56
C THR A 224 -11.41 30.26 -3.55
N ALA A 225 -10.18 29.78 -3.32
CA ALA A 225 -9.63 28.57 -3.92
C ALA A 225 -8.96 27.73 -2.85
N TYR A 226 -8.59 26.49 -3.20
CA TYR A 226 -7.88 25.60 -2.28
C TYR A 226 -6.61 25.07 -2.91
N ALA A 227 -5.52 25.10 -2.15
CA ALA A 227 -4.22 24.52 -2.52
C ALA A 227 -3.88 23.34 -1.62
N LEU A 228 -2.96 22.47 -2.05
CA LEU A 228 -2.50 21.33 -1.27
C LEU A 228 -0.99 21.35 -1.08
N TYR A 229 -0.57 21.50 0.17
CA TYR A 229 0.82 21.26 0.53
C TYR A 229 1.00 19.77 0.79
N ASP A 230 1.96 19.10 0.16
CA ASP A 230 2.30 17.70 0.42
C ASP A 230 3.75 17.59 0.86
N GLY A 231 3.97 17.10 2.09
CA GLY A 231 5.31 16.90 2.63
C GLY A 231 6.14 15.86 1.85
N ASN A 232 5.53 15.13 0.92
CA ASN A 232 6.21 14.18 0.03
C ASN A 232 6.63 14.75 -1.31
N GLU A 233 6.31 16.00 -1.66
CA GLU A 233 6.56 16.57 -3.00
C GLU A 233 8.03 16.38 -3.44
N GLU A 234 8.99 16.54 -2.52
CA GLU A 234 10.43 16.37 -2.77
C GLU A 234 11.03 15.12 -2.08
N ASN A 235 10.22 14.16 -1.64
CA ASN A 235 10.67 13.01 -0.83
C ASN A 235 11.26 11.85 -1.65
N PHE A 236 11.10 11.82 -2.98
CA PHE A 236 11.43 10.62 -3.77
C PHE A 236 12.88 10.10 -3.58
N GLY A 237 13.87 11.00 -3.54
CA GLY A 237 15.27 10.58 -3.32
C GLY A 237 15.51 10.01 -1.91
N ARG A 238 14.92 10.63 -0.88
CA ARG A 238 15.03 10.19 0.52
C ARG A 238 14.32 8.86 0.73
N LEU A 239 13.15 8.68 0.13
CA LEU A 239 12.37 7.44 0.11
C LEU A 239 13.18 6.26 -0.43
N MET A 240 13.83 6.41 -1.59
CA MET A 240 14.61 5.33 -2.20
C MET A 240 15.86 4.98 -1.38
N ASN A 241 16.58 5.98 -0.88
CA ASN A 241 17.75 5.75 -0.03
C ASN A 241 17.37 5.09 1.30
N HIS A 242 16.23 5.49 1.88
CA HIS A 242 15.69 4.91 3.11
C HIS A 242 15.46 3.40 2.95
N PHE A 243 14.70 2.98 1.93
CA PHE A 243 14.41 1.56 1.73
C PHE A 243 15.65 0.77 1.30
N PHE A 244 16.55 1.38 0.53
CA PHE A 244 17.82 0.76 0.20
C PHE A 244 18.64 0.44 1.47
N ASP A 245 18.82 1.41 2.38
CA ASP A 245 19.56 1.20 3.62
C ASP A 245 18.82 0.23 4.56
N MET A 246 17.48 0.29 4.63
CA MET A 246 16.70 -0.69 5.40
C MET A 246 16.91 -2.13 4.90
N ASN A 247 17.07 -2.34 3.59
CA ASN A 247 17.36 -3.65 3.01
C ASN A 247 18.76 -4.20 3.38
N HIS A 248 19.62 -3.39 4.00
CA HIS A 248 20.91 -3.80 4.55
C HIS A 248 20.87 -3.98 6.08
N ALA A 249 19.90 -3.37 6.75
CA ALA A 249 19.82 -3.35 8.21
C ALA A 249 19.67 -4.76 8.81
N GLN A 250 20.26 -4.94 9.98
CA GLN A 250 20.31 -6.20 10.73
C GLN A 250 19.76 -6.05 12.16
N THR A 251 19.48 -4.84 12.61
CA THR A 251 19.07 -4.55 14.00
C THR A 251 18.02 -3.43 14.03
N VAL A 252 17.22 -3.40 15.08
CA VAL A 252 16.27 -2.31 15.33
C VAL A 252 16.98 -0.95 15.45
N ASP A 253 18.17 -0.89 16.05
CA ASP A 253 18.94 0.37 16.17
C ASP A 253 19.31 0.96 14.82
N GLN A 254 19.71 0.11 13.88
CA GLN A 254 20.00 0.55 12.51
C GLN A 254 18.74 1.09 11.84
N VAL A 255 17.59 0.45 12.02
CA VAL A 255 16.31 0.92 11.46
C VAL A 255 15.93 2.28 12.03
N ASP A 256 16.03 2.47 13.34
CA ASP A 256 15.76 3.76 13.98
C ASP A 256 16.69 4.86 13.42
N GLY A 257 17.99 4.59 13.33
CA GLY A 257 18.96 5.50 12.72
C GLY A 257 18.62 5.85 11.26
N ILE A 258 18.22 4.86 10.45
CA ILE A 258 17.84 5.05 9.04
C ILE A 258 16.55 5.88 8.92
N LEU A 259 15.56 5.65 9.78
CA LEU A 259 14.33 6.43 9.82
C LEU A 259 14.62 7.90 10.10
N LYS A 260 15.41 8.18 11.15
CA LYS A 260 15.77 9.55 11.56
C LYS A 260 16.67 10.26 10.55
N LYS A 261 17.60 9.52 9.91
CA LYS A 261 18.51 10.04 8.88
C LYS A 261 17.78 10.56 7.65
N TYR A 262 16.77 9.83 7.17
CA TYR A 262 16.14 10.15 5.88
C TYR A 262 14.77 10.81 6.01
N LEU A 263 14.03 10.57 7.10
CA LEU A 263 12.60 10.90 7.20
C LEU A 263 11.83 10.48 5.93
N GLY A 264 12.25 9.37 5.32
CA GLY A 264 11.91 9.00 3.94
C GLY A 264 10.59 8.27 3.81
N ILE A 265 10.05 7.74 4.91
CA ILE A 265 8.78 7.02 4.91
C ILE A 265 7.64 7.98 4.53
N PRO A 266 6.81 7.63 3.52
CA PRO A 266 5.93 8.62 2.92
C PRO A 266 4.53 8.68 3.56
N TRP A 267 4.03 7.58 4.15
CA TRP A 267 2.65 7.51 4.69
C TRP A 267 2.37 6.31 5.63
N VAL A 268 3.39 5.58 6.10
CA VAL A 268 3.22 4.36 6.90
C VAL A 268 3.93 4.43 8.24
N ASN A 269 3.44 3.70 9.23
CA ASN A 269 4.22 3.30 10.40
C ASN A 269 5.22 2.21 10.01
N THR A 270 6.27 2.04 10.80
CA THR A 270 7.23 0.94 10.72
C THR A 270 7.16 0.11 12.00
N ILE A 271 7.00 -1.20 11.85
CA ILE A 271 7.00 -2.17 12.95
C ILE A 271 8.13 -3.15 12.66
N ALA A 272 9.07 -3.33 13.58
CA ALA A 272 10.25 -4.16 13.38
C ALA A 272 10.59 -5.00 14.60
N ALA A 273 11.18 -6.17 14.35
CA ALA A 273 11.80 -7.01 15.36
C ALA A 273 13.21 -7.42 14.89
N ASP A 274 14.09 -7.75 15.83
CA ASP A 274 15.44 -8.26 15.54
C ASP A 274 15.78 -9.55 16.31
N THR A 275 16.88 -10.19 15.92
CA THR A 275 17.42 -11.42 16.53
C THR A 275 17.73 -11.30 18.02
N ALA A 276 17.96 -10.07 18.52
CA ALA A 276 18.18 -9.78 19.95
C ALA A 276 16.87 -9.66 20.75
N GLY A 277 15.71 -9.84 20.09
CA GLY A 277 14.40 -9.77 20.72
C GLY A 277 14.01 -8.34 21.11
N ASN A 278 14.39 -7.35 20.30
CA ASN A 278 13.82 -6.00 20.38
C ASN A 278 12.53 -5.94 19.55
N ALA A 279 11.51 -5.26 20.06
CA ALA A 279 10.29 -4.90 19.33
C ALA A 279 10.24 -3.38 19.17
N TYR A 280 9.92 -2.90 17.97
CA TYR A 280 10.03 -1.48 17.63
C TYR A 280 8.89 -0.97 16.78
N TYR A 281 8.38 0.20 17.13
CA TYR A 281 7.39 0.96 16.40
C TYR A 281 7.91 2.36 16.11
N ALA A 282 7.58 2.88 14.93
CA ALA A 282 7.84 4.26 14.55
C ALA A 282 6.78 4.81 13.58
N ASP A 283 6.31 6.03 13.81
CA ASP A 283 5.68 6.87 12.78
C ASP A 283 6.63 8.02 12.38
N VAL A 284 7.82 7.63 11.92
CA VAL A 284 8.89 8.56 11.53
C VAL A 284 8.96 8.64 10.02
N GLY A 285 8.72 9.82 9.45
CA GLY A 285 8.70 10.03 8.01
C GLY A 285 8.44 11.47 7.60
N SER A 286 8.04 11.68 6.34
CA SER A 286 7.74 13.01 5.81
C SER A 286 6.37 13.47 6.28
N ILE A 287 6.30 14.24 7.37
CA ILE A 287 5.06 14.77 7.94
C ILE A 287 5.15 16.31 8.00
N PRO A 288 4.19 17.05 7.44
CA PRO A 288 4.15 18.51 7.53
C PRO A 288 4.32 19.02 8.97
N ASN A 289 5.19 20.01 9.17
CA ASN A 289 5.45 20.62 10.47
C ASN A 289 4.32 21.60 10.85
N ILE A 290 3.22 21.03 11.29
CA ILE A 290 2.10 21.77 11.88
C ILE A 290 2.09 21.46 13.37
N SER A 291 2.56 22.41 14.19
CA SER A 291 2.51 22.30 15.65
C SER A 291 1.06 22.26 16.15
N ARG A 292 0.84 21.89 17.42
CA ARG A 292 -0.50 21.88 18.03
C ARG A 292 -1.13 23.27 18.02
N GLU A 293 -0.33 24.29 18.28
CA GLU A 293 -0.75 25.69 18.30
C GLU A 293 -1.18 26.14 16.90
N LYS A 294 -0.40 25.81 15.86
CA LYS A 294 -0.78 26.09 14.47
C LYS A 294 -2.03 25.31 14.06
N TYR A 295 -2.13 24.03 14.42
CA TYR A 295 -3.28 23.19 14.10
C TYR A 295 -4.58 23.82 14.61
N THR A 296 -4.57 24.38 15.82
CA THR A 296 -5.74 25.04 16.41
C THR A 296 -5.94 26.45 15.85
N ALA A 297 -4.90 27.27 15.77
CA ALA A 297 -5.01 28.70 15.44
C ALA A 297 -5.20 28.98 13.94
N CYS A 298 -4.88 28.03 13.06
CA CYS A 298 -4.92 28.21 11.61
C CYS A 298 -6.05 27.45 10.92
N ASN A 299 -6.76 26.55 11.61
CA ASN A 299 -7.84 25.78 10.98
C ASN A 299 -9.02 26.70 10.66
N THR A 300 -9.49 26.69 9.41
CA THR A 300 -10.65 27.48 9.00
C THR A 300 -11.95 26.85 9.51
N VAL A 301 -13.07 27.55 9.35
CA VAL A 301 -14.39 27.00 9.70
C VAL A 301 -14.67 25.67 8.98
N LEU A 302 -14.36 25.60 7.68
CA LEU A 302 -14.46 24.35 6.92
C LEU A 302 -13.52 23.29 7.49
N GLY A 303 -12.28 23.68 7.81
CA GLY A 303 -11.29 22.79 8.38
C GLY A 303 -11.66 22.22 9.74
N LEU A 304 -12.30 23.01 10.62
CA LEU A 304 -12.80 22.53 11.91
C LEU A 304 -13.89 21.46 11.73
N ALA A 305 -14.82 21.69 10.81
CA ALA A 305 -15.89 20.73 10.52
C ALA A 305 -15.34 19.41 9.92
N LEU A 306 -14.43 19.50 8.95
CA LEU A 306 -13.82 18.32 8.33
C LEU A 306 -12.86 17.57 9.25
N ASP A 307 -12.19 18.27 10.15
CA ASP A 307 -11.29 17.67 11.13
C ASP A 307 -12.05 16.81 12.16
N GLN A 308 -13.22 17.25 12.61
CA GLN A 308 -14.07 16.44 13.51
C GLN A 308 -14.57 15.15 12.87
N LEU A 309 -14.89 15.18 11.57
CA LEU A 309 -15.47 14.03 10.87
C LEU A 309 -14.41 13.09 10.27
N GLN A 310 -13.32 13.65 9.76
CA GLN A 310 -12.35 12.93 8.95
C GLN A 310 -10.90 13.24 9.29
N ARG A 311 -10.57 13.91 10.40
CA ARG A 311 -9.18 14.33 10.72
C ARG A 311 -8.50 15.08 9.56
N LEU A 312 -9.27 15.89 8.83
CA LEU A 312 -8.79 16.65 7.67
C LEU A 312 -8.80 18.15 8.01
N PRO A 313 -7.67 18.71 8.48
CA PRO A 313 -7.58 20.15 8.69
C PRO A 313 -7.63 20.88 7.34
N VAL A 314 -8.05 22.14 7.35
CA VAL A 314 -7.94 23.07 6.23
C VAL A 314 -7.43 24.37 6.79
N LEU A 315 -6.18 24.73 6.49
CA LEU A 315 -5.53 25.88 7.11
C LEU A 315 -5.77 27.17 6.32
N ASP A 316 -5.72 28.30 7.01
CA ASP A 316 -5.82 29.63 6.41
C ASP A 316 -4.56 29.97 5.60
N GLY A 317 -4.68 29.95 4.27
CA GLY A 317 -3.60 30.27 3.34
C GLY A 317 -3.38 31.76 3.12
N SER A 318 -4.19 32.63 3.74
CA SER A 318 -3.98 34.08 3.72
C SER A 318 -3.00 34.57 4.79
N ARG A 319 -2.59 33.69 5.70
CA ARG A 319 -1.66 33.97 6.79
C ARG A 319 -0.37 33.18 6.59
N GLY A 320 0.75 33.86 6.32
CA GLY A 320 2.05 33.22 6.18
C GLY A 320 2.48 32.47 7.44
N ALA A 321 2.04 32.94 8.61
CA ALA A 321 2.22 32.27 9.89
C ALA A 321 1.57 30.87 9.97
N CYS A 322 0.65 30.53 9.06
CA CYS A 322 0.00 29.22 8.99
C CYS A 322 0.72 28.22 8.07
N ARG A 323 1.82 28.61 7.42
CA ARG A 323 2.69 27.68 6.69
C ARG A 323 3.34 26.65 7.61
N PRO A 324 3.70 25.47 7.08
CA PRO A 324 4.49 24.51 7.84
C PRO A 324 5.79 25.16 8.29
N ALA A 325 6.16 24.94 9.55
CA ALA A 325 7.42 25.45 10.07
C ALA A 325 8.61 24.67 9.49
N THR A 326 9.80 25.26 9.58
CA THR A 326 11.05 24.53 9.31
C THR A 326 11.69 24.20 10.64
N ASP A 327 11.87 22.90 10.91
CA ASP A 327 12.65 22.43 12.04
C ASP A 327 14.14 22.36 11.62
N PRO A 328 15.08 22.99 12.36
CA PRO A 328 16.51 22.86 12.08
C PRO A 328 17.05 21.42 12.11
N GLU A 329 16.39 20.52 12.84
CA GLU A 329 16.74 19.10 12.91
C GLU A 329 16.08 18.26 11.81
N ALA A 330 15.13 18.83 11.06
CA ALA A 330 14.52 18.14 9.93
C ALA A 330 15.46 18.14 8.70
N ILE A 331 15.50 17.00 8.01
CA ILE A 331 16.32 16.82 6.81
C ILE A 331 15.79 17.62 5.59
N ALA A 332 14.55 18.09 5.65
CA ALA A 332 13.91 18.89 4.61
C ALA A 332 13.05 19.99 5.25
N PRO A 333 12.91 21.16 4.61
CA PRO A 333 12.06 22.22 5.12
C PRO A 333 10.58 21.82 5.10
N GLY A 334 9.80 22.38 6.05
CA GLY A 334 8.36 22.19 6.11
C GLY A 334 7.87 20.86 6.70
N ILE A 335 8.77 19.97 7.15
CA ILE A 335 8.43 18.72 7.83
C ILE A 335 8.92 18.69 9.29
N LEU A 336 8.27 17.86 10.11
CA LEU A 336 8.64 17.65 11.52
C LEU A 336 10.05 17.06 11.64
N GLY A 337 10.81 17.49 12.65
CA GLY A 337 12.08 16.88 12.98
C GLY A 337 11.93 15.54 13.72
N PRO A 338 13.00 14.74 13.81
CA PRO A 338 12.95 13.40 14.38
C PRO A 338 12.43 13.32 15.82
N LYS A 339 12.66 14.34 16.65
CA LYS A 339 12.24 14.36 18.07
C LYS A 339 10.74 14.51 18.27
N ASP A 340 10.04 15.08 17.29
CA ASP A 340 8.60 15.34 17.34
C ASP A 340 7.79 14.20 16.69
N LEU A 341 8.45 13.07 16.38
CA LEU A 341 7.87 11.92 15.71
C LEU A 341 7.81 10.72 16.66
N PRO A 342 6.67 10.03 16.78
CA PRO A 342 6.48 9.01 17.79
C PRO A 342 7.27 7.74 17.45
N THR A 343 8.01 7.24 18.43
CA THR A 343 8.70 5.96 18.39
C THR A 343 8.51 5.23 19.72
N LEU A 344 8.52 3.91 19.70
CA LEU A 344 8.48 3.10 20.91
C LEU A 344 9.30 1.83 20.72
N ARG A 345 10.23 1.59 21.65
CA ARG A 345 10.99 0.34 21.74
C ARG A 345 10.58 -0.43 22.98
N ARG A 346 10.38 -1.73 22.81
CA ARG A 346 9.87 -2.64 23.83
C ARG A 346 10.59 -3.98 23.76
N GLU A 347 10.48 -4.73 24.84
CA GLU A 347 11.02 -6.08 24.95
C GLU A 347 9.91 -7.13 25.00
N ASP A 348 8.69 -6.73 25.32
CA ASP A 348 7.47 -7.52 25.27
C ASP A 348 6.86 -7.47 23.87
N HIS A 349 6.22 -6.37 23.49
CA HIS A 349 5.63 -6.23 22.15
C HIS A 349 5.41 -4.77 21.76
N VAL A 350 5.27 -4.56 20.45
CA VAL A 350 4.57 -3.42 19.87
C VAL A 350 3.60 -3.90 18.80
N SER A 351 2.56 -3.13 18.55
CA SER A 351 1.52 -3.47 17.59
C SER A 351 0.98 -2.24 16.88
N ASN A 352 0.48 -2.38 15.66
CA ASN A 352 -0.35 -1.34 15.06
C ASN A 352 -1.36 -1.93 14.07
N MET A 353 -2.58 -1.38 14.09
CA MET A 353 -3.71 -1.76 13.25
C MET A 353 -4.37 -0.53 12.58
N ASN A 354 -3.56 0.47 12.20
CA ASN A 354 -3.92 1.75 11.54
C ASN A 354 -4.61 2.81 12.37
N ASP A 355 -4.97 2.52 13.62
CA ASP A 355 -5.15 3.60 14.58
C ASP A 355 -3.80 4.28 14.86
N SER A 356 -3.86 5.46 15.49
CA SER A 356 -2.68 6.27 15.78
C SER A 356 -1.66 5.54 16.66
N TYR A 357 -0.47 6.16 16.80
CA TYR A 357 0.63 5.73 17.67
C TYR A 357 0.22 5.50 19.15
N TRP A 358 -0.93 6.03 19.58
CA TRP A 358 -1.34 6.09 20.99
C TRP A 358 -1.29 4.73 21.69
N LEU A 359 -1.92 3.69 21.12
CA LEU A 359 -1.99 2.35 21.72
C LEU A 359 -1.08 1.33 21.05
N THR A 360 0.10 1.77 20.60
CA THR A 360 1.13 0.86 20.09
C THR A 360 1.44 -0.26 21.09
N ASN A 361 1.50 0.08 22.38
CA ASN A 361 1.48 -0.83 23.52
C ASN A 361 0.63 -0.16 24.64
N PRO A 362 -0.51 -0.74 25.06
CA PRO A 362 -1.38 -0.13 26.08
C PRO A 362 -0.73 0.10 27.45
N GLU A 363 0.34 -0.65 27.79
CA GLU A 363 1.09 -0.47 29.04
C GLU A 363 2.02 0.75 29.01
N GLN A 364 2.19 1.37 27.84
CA GLN A 364 2.92 2.63 27.67
C GLN A 364 2.35 3.41 26.48
N PRO A 365 1.18 4.06 26.68
CA PRO A 365 0.59 4.88 25.63
C PRO A 365 1.51 6.03 25.24
N LEU A 366 1.55 6.34 23.95
CA LEU A 366 2.30 7.48 23.42
C LEU A 366 1.37 8.69 23.31
N GLU A 367 1.68 9.78 24.02
CA GLU A 367 0.88 11.00 24.05
C GLU A 367 1.74 12.26 23.89
N GLY A 368 1.10 13.40 23.59
CA GLY A 368 1.73 14.72 23.51
C GLY A 368 2.16 15.14 22.10
N PHE A 369 1.83 14.38 21.07
CA PHE A 369 2.24 14.68 19.70
C PHE A 369 1.25 15.63 18.98
N SER A 370 1.66 16.17 17.84
CA SER A 370 0.76 17.01 17.04
C SER A 370 -0.42 16.22 16.48
N ARG A 371 -1.60 16.86 16.46
CA ARG A 371 -2.84 16.28 15.92
C ARG A 371 -2.74 15.92 14.44
N ILE A 372 -1.82 16.55 13.71
CA ILE A 372 -1.51 16.19 12.32
C ILE A 372 -1.04 14.74 12.20
N ILE A 373 -0.39 14.18 13.23
CA ILE A 373 0.12 12.80 13.26
C ILE A 373 -0.99 11.81 13.64
N GLY A 374 -1.75 12.09 14.70
CA GLY A 374 -2.64 11.10 15.29
C GLY A 374 -3.58 11.73 16.31
N ASP A 375 -4.60 10.99 16.71
CA ASP A 375 -5.45 11.33 17.85
C ASP A 375 -5.03 10.47 19.04
N GLU A 376 -5.24 11.02 20.22
CA GLU A 376 -4.94 10.38 21.49
C GLU A 376 -6.24 10.37 22.28
N ARG A 377 -6.43 9.38 23.16
CA ARG A 377 -7.59 9.34 24.06
C ARG A 377 -8.94 9.38 23.34
N THR A 378 -9.05 8.69 22.19
CA THR A 378 -10.32 8.50 21.46
C THR A 378 -10.57 7.02 21.21
N ALA A 379 -11.85 6.66 21.01
CA ALA A 379 -12.26 5.29 20.72
C ALA A 379 -11.43 4.69 19.57
N ARG A 380 -11.04 3.43 19.71
CA ARG A 380 -10.27 2.69 18.71
C ARG A 380 -11.17 1.85 17.84
N THR A 381 -10.74 1.61 16.61
CA THR A 381 -11.44 0.69 15.72
C THR A 381 -11.55 -0.70 16.35
N LEU A 382 -12.61 -1.44 16.01
CA LEU A 382 -12.78 -2.81 16.48
C LEU A 382 -11.59 -3.71 16.10
N ARG A 383 -10.93 -3.44 14.97
CA ARG A 383 -9.74 -4.17 14.50
C ARG A 383 -8.51 -3.90 15.37
N THR A 384 -8.29 -2.66 15.81
CA THR A 384 -7.23 -2.35 16.79
C THR A 384 -7.51 -3.03 18.11
N ARG A 385 -8.75 -2.96 18.61
CA ARG A 385 -9.15 -3.58 19.88
C ARG A 385 -8.92 -5.08 19.87
N ILE A 386 -9.44 -5.83 18.88
CA ILE A 386 -9.16 -7.27 18.78
C ILE A 386 -7.68 -7.58 18.60
N GLY A 387 -6.96 -6.73 17.86
CA GLY A 387 -5.52 -6.86 17.69
C GLY A 387 -4.78 -6.78 19.03
N ILE A 388 -5.17 -5.88 19.91
CA ILE A 388 -4.58 -5.77 21.25
C ILE A 388 -5.06 -6.93 22.13
N THR A 389 -6.37 -7.19 22.16
CA THR A 389 -6.99 -8.23 23.00
C THR A 389 -6.40 -9.61 22.74
N GLN A 390 -6.32 -10.05 21.47
CA GLN A 390 -5.78 -11.37 21.15
C GLN A 390 -4.28 -11.48 21.44
N LEU A 391 -3.56 -10.37 21.33
CA LEU A 391 -2.14 -10.32 21.68
C LEU A 391 -1.96 -10.49 23.19
N GLN A 392 -2.68 -9.72 24.00
CA GLN A 392 -2.63 -9.80 25.46
C GLN A 392 -3.05 -11.19 25.96
N GLN A 393 -4.12 -11.76 25.39
CA GLN A 393 -4.57 -13.11 25.73
C GLN A 393 -3.52 -14.18 25.40
N ARG A 394 -2.83 -14.06 24.26
CA ARG A 394 -1.74 -14.99 23.92
C ARG A 394 -0.55 -14.85 24.87
N LEU A 395 -0.15 -13.63 25.21
CA LEU A 395 0.90 -13.39 26.20
C LEU A 395 0.53 -14.02 27.55
N ALA A 396 -0.72 -13.86 27.99
CA ALA A 396 -1.23 -14.38 29.25
C ALA A 396 -1.57 -15.89 29.23
N GLY A 397 -1.68 -16.51 28.06
CA GLY A 397 -2.10 -17.91 27.94
C GLY A 397 -3.60 -18.14 28.15
N THR A 398 -4.43 -17.13 27.90
CA THR A 398 -5.89 -17.15 28.14
C THR A 398 -6.72 -17.23 26.84
N ASP A 399 -6.08 -17.49 25.71
CA ASP A 399 -6.71 -17.62 24.38
C ASP A 399 -7.03 -19.09 24.00
N GLY A 400 -6.72 -20.03 24.89
CA GLY A 400 -6.97 -21.46 24.71
C GLY A 400 -5.91 -22.23 23.91
N LEU A 401 -4.79 -21.62 23.47
CA LEU A 401 -3.64 -22.41 22.96
C LEU A 401 -2.64 -22.67 24.09
N GLU A 402 -1.94 -23.80 23.98
CA GLU A 402 -0.96 -24.29 24.96
C GLU A 402 0.07 -23.22 25.35
N GLY A 403 0.42 -23.13 26.63
CA GLY A 403 1.49 -22.30 27.19
C GLY A 403 1.20 -20.79 27.25
N THR A 404 2.24 -19.98 27.45
CA THR A 404 2.18 -18.50 27.41
C THR A 404 3.12 -17.97 26.32
N GLY A 405 3.03 -16.67 26.03
CA GLY A 405 3.87 -16.02 25.02
C GLY A 405 3.66 -16.52 23.58
N PHE A 406 4.52 -16.06 22.68
CA PHE A 406 4.47 -16.40 21.26
C PHE A 406 5.65 -17.31 20.83
N ASP A 407 5.34 -18.24 19.95
CA ASP A 407 6.27 -18.82 18.98
C ASP A 407 5.73 -18.58 17.57
N LEU A 408 6.45 -19.05 16.55
CA LEU A 408 6.04 -18.87 15.15
C LEU A 408 4.67 -19.50 14.86
N GLN A 409 4.36 -20.66 15.46
CA GLN A 409 3.12 -21.39 15.19
C GLN A 409 1.92 -20.64 15.76
N ASN A 410 1.99 -20.23 17.02
CA ASN A 410 0.92 -19.48 17.66
C ASN A 410 0.76 -18.09 17.04
N LEU A 411 1.84 -17.45 16.59
CA LEU A 411 1.76 -16.18 15.85
C LEU A 411 0.93 -16.32 14.56
N MET A 412 1.15 -17.40 13.80
CA MET A 412 0.36 -17.71 12.61
C MET A 412 -1.10 -18.03 12.94
N THR A 413 -1.33 -18.81 14.01
CA THR A 413 -2.68 -19.18 14.47
C THR A 413 -3.48 -17.95 14.90
N VAL A 414 -2.90 -17.08 15.72
CA VAL A 414 -3.52 -15.82 16.16
C VAL A 414 -3.77 -14.89 14.96
N GLY A 415 -2.79 -14.75 14.06
CA GLY A 415 -2.92 -13.89 12.87
C GLY A 415 -4.05 -14.29 11.92
N LEU A 416 -4.42 -15.57 11.89
CA LEU A 416 -5.52 -16.11 11.09
C LEU A 416 -6.64 -16.73 11.95
N ALA A 417 -6.83 -16.26 13.19
CA ALA A 417 -7.85 -16.80 14.08
C ALA A 417 -9.28 -16.52 13.61
N ASN A 418 -9.47 -15.50 12.76
CA ASN A 418 -10.76 -15.08 12.21
C ASN A 418 -11.85 -14.79 13.24
N ARG A 419 -11.46 -14.41 14.46
CA ARG A 419 -12.37 -13.90 15.48
C ARG A 419 -13.09 -12.66 14.97
N VAL A 420 -14.39 -12.60 15.22
CA VAL A 420 -15.23 -11.47 14.83
C VAL A 420 -15.55 -10.64 16.07
N TYR A 421 -14.77 -9.59 16.31
CA TYR A 421 -14.84 -8.87 17.59
C TYR A 421 -16.16 -8.14 17.81
N SER A 422 -16.81 -7.67 16.74
CA SER A 422 -18.19 -7.17 16.85
C SER A 422 -19.14 -8.22 17.43
N ALA A 423 -18.97 -9.50 17.09
CA ALA A 423 -19.80 -10.59 17.62
C ALA A 423 -19.50 -10.87 19.09
N GLU A 424 -18.22 -10.87 19.47
CA GLU A 424 -17.81 -11.01 20.87
C GLU A 424 -18.38 -9.91 21.77
N LEU A 425 -18.64 -8.71 21.22
CA LEU A 425 -19.25 -7.60 21.94
C LEU A 425 -20.78 -7.57 21.90
N TRP A 426 -21.39 -8.04 20.80
CA TRP A 426 -22.79 -7.68 20.48
C TRP A 426 -23.72 -8.87 20.22
N ARG A 427 -23.19 -10.07 19.92
CA ARG A 427 -24.02 -11.21 19.51
C ARG A 427 -25.02 -11.58 20.60
N ASP A 428 -24.55 -11.67 21.84
CA ASP A 428 -25.35 -12.15 22.96
C ASP A 428 -26.49 -11.17 23.28
N ASP A 429 -26.19 -9.87 23.30
CA ASP A 429 -27.20 -8.80 23.41
C ASP A 429 -28.23 -8.87 22.27
N LEU A 430 -27.78 -9.07 21.02
CA LEU A 430 -28.67 -9.11 19.86
C LEU A 430 -29.64 -10.30 19.90
N VAL A 431 -29.16 -11.47 20.32
CA VAL A 431 -29.97 -12.70 20.32
C VAL A 431 -30.75 -12.90 21.62
N ALA A 432 -30.48 -12.10 22.66
CA ALA A 432 -31.23 -12.12 23.91
C ALA A 432 -32.71 -11.79 23.64
N GLY A 433 -33.62 -12.69 24.00
CA GLY A 433 -35.07 -12.51 23.79
C GLY A 433 -35.55 -12.59 22.33
N CYS A 434 -34.66 -12.82 21.36
CA CYS A 434 -35.02 -12.93 19.95
C CYS A 434 -35.37 -14.37 19.51
N GLY A 435 -36.60 -14.56 18.99
CA GLY A 435 -37.13 -15.85 18.53
C GLY A 435 -37.04 -16.14 17.02
N SER A 436 -36.49 -15.22 16.22
CA SER A 436 -36.41 -15.39 14.76
C SER A 436 -35.43 -16.49 14.35
N GLU A 437 -35.59 -17.02 13.12
CA GLU A 437 -34.64 -17.98 12.53
C GLU A 437 -33.21 -17.43 12.51
N ALA A 438 -33.07 -16.17 12.09
CA ALA A 438 -31.79 -15.46 12.04
C ALA A 438 -31.11 -15.45 13.42
N CYS A 439 -31.86 -15.16 14.49
CA CYS A 439 -31.31 -15.17 15.85
C CYS A 439 -30.95 -16.59 16.32
N ARG A 440 -31.68 -17.62 15.89
CA ARG A 440 -31.32 -19.02 16.20
C ARG A 440 -30.01 -19.41 15.54
N VAL A 441 -29.83 -19.06 14.27
CA VAL A 441 -28.56 -19.26 13.54
C VAL A 441 -27.42 -18.52 14.21
N LEU A 442 -27.59 -17.23 14.50
CA LEU A 442 -26.55 -16.41 15.12
C LEU A 442 -26.19 -16.90 16.53
N ARG A 443 -27.15 -17.41 17.30
CA ARG A 443 -26.89 -18.01 18.62
C ARG A 443 -26.03 -19.27 18.53
N ALA A 444 -26.19 -20.07 17.47
CA ALA A 444 -25.41 -21.27 17.23
C ALA A 444 -24.05 -21.02 16.55
N TRP A 445 -23.84 -19.82 16.00
CA TRP A 445 -22.61 -19.43 15.32
C TRP A 445 -21.42 -19.29 16.29
N ASP A 446 -20.25 -19.71 15.82
CA ASP A 446 -18.98 -19.78 16.57
C ASP A 446 -18.26 -18.42 16.73
N MET A 447 -18.86 -17.33 16.24
CA MET A 447 -18.27 -15.98 16.23
C MET A 447 -16.96 -15.89 15.41
N ARG A 448 -16.77 -16.79 14.45
CA ARG A 448 -15.62 -16.80 13.54
C ARG A 448 -16.04 -16.67 12.08
N ASN A 449 -15.12 -16.14 11.28
CA ASN A 449 -15.22 -16.12 9.82
C ASN A 449 -14.28 -17.16 9.20
N ASP A 450 -14.40 -18.40 9.66
CA ASP A 450 -13.78 -19.53 8.99
C ASP A 450 -14.64 -20.02 7.81
N LEU A 451 -14.05 -20.83 6.94
CA LEU A 451 -14.73 -21.26 5.71
C LEU A 451 -16.08 -21.94 5.98
N ASP A 452 -16.18 -22.66 7.09
CA ASP A 452 -17.32 -23.49 7.46
C ASP A 452 -18.14 -22.93 8.63
N SER A 453 -17.84 -21.70 9.09
CA SER A 453 -18.59 -21.02 10.16
C SER A 453 -20.00 -20.66 9.69
N LYS A 454 -21.00 -21.36 10.23
CA LYS A 454 -22.42 -21.19 9.88
C LYS A 454 -22.99 -19.91 10.45
N GLY A 455 -23.54 -19.04 9.60
CA GLY A 455 -24.06 -17.72 10.00
C GLY A 455 -23.05 -16.58 9.89
N ALA A 456 -21.80 -16.87 9.50
CA ALA A 456 -20.77 -15.84 9.29
C ALA A 456 -21.19 -14.79 8.25
N VAL A 457 -21.77 -15.23 7.12
CA VAL A 457 -22.24 -14.31 6.06
C VAL A 457 -23.35 -13.41 6.58
N LEU A 458 -24.30 -13.96 7.36
CA LEU A 458 -25.40 -13.20 7.96
C LEU A 458 -24.86 -12.10 8.90
N TRP A 459 -23.93 -12.43 9.78
CA TRP A 459 -23.32 -11.45 10.69
C TRP A 459 -22.54 -10.37 9.93
N GLN A 460 -21.75 -10.74 8.93
CA GLN A 460 -21.03 -9.79 8.09
C GLN A 460 -21.98 -8.78 7.42
N ARG A 461 -23.12 -9.26 6.89
CA ARG A 461 -24.16 -8.38 6.32
C ARG A 461 -24.80 -7.49 7.37
N PHE A 462 -25.15 -8.04 8.54
CA PHE A 462 -25.70 -7.26 9.65
C PHE A 462 -24.79 -6.10 10.05
N VAL A 463 -23.51 -6.36 10.31
CA VAL A 463 -22.58 -5.29 10.70
C VAL A 463 -22.37 -4.28 9.57
N THR A 464 -22.22 -4.74 8.33
CA THR A 464 -22.08 -3.83 7.16
C THR A 464 -23.28 -2.89 7.02
N ARG A 465 -24.49 -3.37 7.29
CA ARG A 465 -25.72 -2.55 7.29
C ARG A 465 -25.76 -1.59 8.48
N LEU A 466 -25.36 -2.05 9.66
CA LEU A 466 -25.41 -1.27 10.90
C LEU A 466 -24.40 -0.13 10.94
N THR A 467 -23.16 -0.37 10.50
CA THR A 467 -22.08 0.62 10.57
C THR A 467 -21.88 1.39 9.25
N GLY A 468 -22.52 0.95 8.17
CA GLY A 468 -22.21 1.42 6.82
C GLY A 468 -20.73 1.21 6.48
N ALA A 469 -20.16 2.14 5.71
CA ALA A 469 -18.74 2.14 5.35
C ALA A 469 -17.82 2.78 6.41
N THR A 470 -18.34 3.16 7.59
CA THR A 470 -17.53 3.84 8.61
C THR A 470 -16.71 2.81 9.43
N PRO A 471 -15.37 2.92 9.48
CA PRO A 471 -14.54 1.97 10.24
C PRO A 471 -14.60 2.18 11.76
N ILE A 472 -15.03 3.37 12.19
CA ILE A 472 -15.20 3.75 13.59
C ILE A 472 -16.70 3.90 13.82
N PRO A 473 -17.34 3.02 14.60
CA PRO A 473 -18.71 3.25 15.01
C PRO A 473 -18.75 4.52 15.87
N LEU A 474 -19.63 5.47 15.53
CA LEU A 474 -19.72 6.74 16.25
C LEU A 474 -19.97 6.49 17.75
N PRO A 475 -19.20 7.08 18.67
CA PRO A 475 -19.49 6.98 20.10
C PRO A 475 -20.78 7.74 20.45
N GLY A 476 -21.48 7.30 21.51
CA GLY A 476 -22.68 7.96 22.05
C GLY A 476 -24.01 7.42 21.48
N PRO A 477 -25.15 8.08 21.76
CA PRO A 477 -26.49 7.57 21.46
C PRO A 477 -26.80 7.40 19.96
N ALA A 478 -25.98 7.98 19.08
CA ALA A 478 -26.08 7.80 17.63
C ALA A 478 -25.38 6.53 17.11
N GLY A 479 -24.54 5.88 17.94
CA GLY A 479 -23.82 4.66 17.60
C GLY A 479 -24.55 3.36 17.96
N PRO A 480 -23.98 2.20 17.60
CA PRO A 480 -24.54 0.90 17.97
C PRO A 480 -24.22 0.49 19.42
N PHE A 481 -23.32 1.19 20.11
CA PHE A 481 -22.88 0.81 21.45
C PHE A 481 -23.86 1.21 22.55
N ALA A 482 -23.99 0.37 23.58
CA ALA A 482 -24.75 0.70 24.79
C ALA A 482 -23.93 1.57 25.77
N GLY A 483 -22.61 1.31 25.89
CA GLY A 483 -21.71 2.06 26.74
C GLY A 483 -20.99 3.21 26.04
N ALA A 484 -20.52 4.19 26.82
CA ALA A 484 -19.63 5.24 26.35
C ALA A 484 -18.18 4.73 26.24
N PHE A 485 -17.36 5.48 25.49
CA PHE A 485 -15.92 5.28 25.46
C PHE A 485 -15.28 5.85 26.73
N ASP A 486 -14.32 5.10 27.30
CA ASP A 486 -13.48 5.51 28.41
C ASP A 486 -12.00 5.47 27.99
N ALA A 487 -11.31 6.60 28.12
CA ALA A 487 -9.88 6.69 27.82
C ALA A 487 -9.01 5.93 28.84
N GLY A 488 -9.52 5.62 30.04
CA GLY A 488 -8.86 4.76 31.02
C GLY A 488 -8.95 3.27 30.69
N ASP A 489 -9.91 2.86 29.86
CA ASP A 489 -10.05 1.49 29.35
C ASP A 489 -10.32 1.47 27.85
N PRO A 490 -9.35 1.90 27.02
CA PRO A 490 -9.61 2.17 25.61
C PRO A 490 -9.62 0.93 24.73
N VAL A 491 -9.23 -0.22 25.28
CA VAL A 491 -9.26 -1.53 24.60
C VAL A 491 -10.63 -2.17 24.77
N ASN A 492 -11.25 -2.05 25.94
CA ASN A 492 -12.53 -2.71 26.21
C ASN A 492 -13.74 -1.78 26.06
N THR A 493 -13.55 -0.47 25.91
CA THR A 493 -14.66 0.47 25.68
C THR A 493 -14.63 1.14 24.30
N PRO A 494 -15.78 1.57 23.75
CA PRO A 494 -17.15 1.28 24.22
C PRO A 494 -17.53 -0.21 24.03
N ALA A 495 -18.49 -0.70 24.81
CA ALA A 495 -18.93 -2.10 24.80
C ALA A 495 -20.46 -2.23 24.81
N GLY A 496 -20.93 -3.45 24.57
CA GLY A 496 -22.35 -3.81 24.49
C GLY A 496 -23.06 -3.27 23.26
N LEU A 497 -24.20 -3.84 22.93
CA LEU A 497 -25.07 -3.40 21.84
C LEU A 497 -26.29 -2.66 22.38
N ASN A 498 -26.54 -1.45 21.88
CA ASN A 498 -27.78 -0.72 22.16
C ASN A 498 -28.93 -1.33 21.35
N VAL A 499 -29.56 -2.38 21.88
CA VAL A 499 -30.69 -3.08 21.22
C VAL A 499 -31.92 -2.21 21.02
N LEU A 500 -32.04 -1.08 21.74
CA LEU A 500 -33.12 -0.11 21.57
C LEU A 500 -32.91 0.80 20.36
N ASN A 501 -31.71 0.81 19.76
CA ASN A 501 -31.44 1.57 18.55
C ASN A 501 -32.20 0.92 17.36
N PRO A 502 -33.15 1.62 16.71
CA PRO A 502 -33.94 1.06 15.60
C PRO A 502 -33.09 0.59 14.41
N LEU A 503 -31.89 1.13 14.24
CA LEU A 503 -30.95 0.70 13.20
C LEU A 503 -30.47 -0.73 13.41
N VAL A 504 -30.40 -1.23 14.64
CA VAL A 504 -30.00 -2.61 14.94
C VAL A 504 -31.00 -3.60 14.33
N GLN A 505 -32.28 -3.45 14.66
CA GLN A 505 -33.34 -4.34 14.15
C GLN A 505 -33.50 -4.20 12.64
N THR A 506 -33.47 -2.96 12.12
CA THR A 506 -33.57 -2.69 10.68
C THR A 506 -32.40 -3.32 9.92
N SER A 507 -31.19 -3.25 10.45
CA SER A 507 -29.99 -3.83 9.82
C SER A 507 -30.02 -5.36 9.81
N LEU A 508 -30.55 -6.00 10.87
CA LEU A 508 -30.72 -7.45 10.90
C LEU A 508 -31.75 -7.91 9.85
N LEU A 509 -32.88 -7.22 9.74
CA LEU A 509 -33.88 -7.50 8.69
C LEU A 509 -33.31 -7.30 7.29
N GLN A 510 -32.54 -6.22 7.07
CA GLN A 510 -31.87 -5.99 5.79
C GLN A 510 -30.82 -7.06 5.47
N ALA A 511 -30.10 -7.58 6.47
CA ALA A 511 -29.16 -8.68 6.28
C ALA A 511 -29.87 -9.98 5.90
N VAL A 512 -31.01 -10.29 6.54
CA VAL A 512 -31.87 -11.42 6.16
C VAL A 512 -32.34 -11.28 4.71
N ASN A 513 -32.81 -10.10 4.32
CA ASN A 513 -33.25 -9.81 2.95
C ASN A 513 -32.10 -9.89 1.93
N ASP A 514 -30.89 -9.45 2.32
CA ASP A 514 -29.69 -9.57 1.48
C ASP A 514 -29.43 -11.04 1.14
N LEU A 515 -29.40 -11.93 2.15
CA LEU A 515 -29.17 -13.36 1.94
C LEU A 515 -30.28 -14.00 1.10
N GLY A 516 -31.54 -13.69 1.40
CA GLY A 516 -32.69 -14.17 0.63
C GLY A 516 -32.64 -13.73 -0.85
N GLY A 517 -32.29 -12.46 -1.12
CA GLY A 517 -32.13 -11.94 -2.48
C GLY A 517 -31.00 -12.63 -3.26
N ALA A 518 -29.94 -13.04 -2.56
CA ALA A 518 -28.82 -13.78 -3.10
C ALA A 518 -29.06 -15.30 -3.21
N GLY A 519 -30.21 -15.80 -2.75
CA GLY A 519 -30.49 -17.25 -2.70
C GLY A 519 -29.62 -18.02 -1.70
N LEU A 520 -29.08 -17.35 -0.69
CA LEU A 520 -28.25 -17.95 0.36
C LEU A 520 -29.10 -18.28 1.60
N PRO A 521 -28.93 -19.45 2.23
CA PRO A 521 -29.59 -19.75 3.50
C PRO A 521 -29.02 -18.87 4.62
N LEU A 522 -29.79 -18.65 5.69
CA LEU A 522 -29.37 -17.78 6.80
C LEU A 522 -28.12 -18.30 7.53
N ASP A 523 -27.89 -19.61 7.52
CA ASP A 523 -26.71 -20.28 8.07
C ASP A 523 -25.57 -20.41 7.05
N ALA A 524 -25.63 -19.69 5.91
CA ALA A 524 -24.61 -19.72 4.87
C ALA A 524 -23.20 -19.54 5.43
N THR A 525 -22.33 -20.44 5.00
CA THR A 525 -20.89 -20.43 5.30
C THR A 525 -20.13 -19.55 4.31
N LEU A 526 -18.91 -19.13 4.65
CA LEU A 526 -18.06 -18.43 3.69
C LEU A 526 -17.70 -19.28 2.48
N ARG A 527 -17.68 -20.61 2.62
CA ARG A 527 -17.49 -21.55 1.50
C ARG A 527 -18.55 -21.39 0.40
N GLN A 528 -19.78 -21.10 0.80
CA GLN A 528 -20.90 -20.87 -0.11
C GLN A 528 -21.01 -19.40 -0.51
N GLY A 529 -20.74 -18.49 0.42
CA GLY A 529 -21.10 -17.08 0.29
C GLY A 529 -19.96 -16.13 -0.07
N GLN A 530 -18.68 -16.50 0.08
CA GLN A 530 -17.50 -15.64 -0.14
C GLN A 530 -16.40 -16.36 -0.92
N THR A 531 -16.36 -16.14 -2.24
CA THR A 531 -15.42 -16.84 -3.13
C THR A 531 -14.73 -15.91 -4.12
N VAL A 532 -13.61 -16.39 -4.67
CA VAL A 532 -12.94 -15.80 -5.83
C VAL A 532 -12.82 -16.84 -6.93
N THR A 533 -13.03 -16.42 -8.18
CA THR A 533 -12.80 -17.30 -9.32
C THR A 533 -11.43 -17.04 -9.91
N ARG A 534 -10.58 -18.06 -9.99
CA ARG A 534 -9.27 -17.99 -10.63
C ARG A 534 -9.11 -19.17 -11.57
N ARG A 535 -8.83 -18.90 -12.85
CA ARG A 535 -8.70 -19.94 -13.90
C ARG A 535 -9.91 -20.87 -14.01
N GLY A 536 -11.11 -20.34 -13.78
CA GLY A 536 -12.36 -21.13 -13.81
C GLY A 536 -12.63 -21.94 -12.54
N GLU A 537 -11.71 -21.92 -11.56
CA GLU A 537 -11.88 -22.58 -10.28
C GLU A 537 -12.39 -21.58 -9.23
N VAL A 538 -13.44 -21.99 -8.52
CA VAL A 538 -14.03 -21.23 -7.41
C VAL A 538 -13.27 -21.57 -6.14
N ILE A 539 -12.63 -20.58 -5.53
CA ILE A 539 -11.84 -20.74 -4.32
C ILE A 539 -12.52 -19.93 -3.20
N PRO A 540 -12.98 -20.58 -2.11
CA PRO A 540 -13.59 -19.87 -1.01
C PRO A 540 -12.53 -19.15 -0.18
N ILE A 541 -12.84 -17.97 0.36
CA ILE A 541 -11.88 -17.16 1.12
C ILE A 541 -12.40 -16.93 2.54
N GLN A 542 -11.57 -17.24 3.52
CA GLN A 542 -11.82 -17.01 4.95
C GLN A 542 -11.47 -15.56 5.35
N GLY A 543 -11.95 -15.10 6.51
CA GLY A 543 -11.80 -13.72 6.96
C GLY A 543 -12.96 -12.84 6.50
N GLY A 544 -12.87 -11.52 6.70
CA GLY A 544 -13.99 -10.63 6.39
C GLY A 544 -13.69 -9.14 6.55
N PRO A 545 -14.69 -8.28 6.37
CA PRO A 545 -14.47 -6.84 6.25
C PRO A 545 -14.08 -6.19 7.59
N SER A 546 -13.27 -5.13 7.54
CA SER A 546 -12.75 -4.44 8.73
C SER A 546 -13.83 -3.94 9.72
N PRO A 547 -15.02 -3.43 9.29
CA PRO A 547 -16.05 -2.98 10.23
C PRO A 547 -16.57 -4.06 11.18
N SER A 548 -16.45 -5.35 10.83
CA SER A 548 -16.82 -6.46 11.70
C SER A 548 -15.79 -6.73 12.81
N GLY A 549 -14.68 -5.97 12.87
CA GLY A 549 -13.63 -6.16 13.86
C GLY A 549 -12.81 -7.42 13.63
N LEU A 550 -12.54 -7.75 12.36
CA LEU A 550 -11.63 -8.85 12.03
C LEU A 550 -10.20 -8.39 11.95
N PHE A 551 -9.31 -9.20 12.52
CA PHE A 551 -7.88 -9.05 12.32
C PHE A 551 -7.49 -9.42 10.88
N ASN A 552 -7.86 -10.62 10.41
CA ASN A 552 -7.65 -11.00 9.02
C ASN A 552 -8.72 -10.36 8.11
N VAL A 553 -8.37 -9.21 7.51
CA VAL A 553 -9.29 -8.42 6.70
C VAL A 553 -9.39 -8.96 5.28
N ILE A 554 -10.61 -9.15 4.80
CA ILE A 554 -10.96 -9.43 3.41
C ILE A 554 -12.11 -8.50 3.02
N THR A 555 -11.97 -7.81 1.89
CA THR A 555 -12.99 -6.91 1.36
C THR A 555 -13.61 -7.53 0.11
N PRO A 556 -14.70 -8.29 0.28
CA PRO A 556 -15.44 -8.86 -0.83
C PRO A 556 -16.42 -7.86 -1.45
N VAL A 557 -16.86 -8.12 -2.68
CA VAL A 557 -17.88 -7.35 -3.40
C VAL A 557 -19.22 -8.09 -3.34
N TRP A 558 -20.23 -7.46 -2.74
CA TRP A 558 -21.58 -8.00 -2.65
C TRP A 558 -22.39 -7.72 -3.93
N ASP A 559 -22.95 -8.77 -4.51
CA ASP A 559 -23.96 -8.72 -5.57
C ASP A 559 -25.32 -9.12 -4.96
N PRO A 560 -26.38 -8.29 -5.11
CA PRO A 560 -27.68 -8.56 -4.51
C PRO A 560 -28.35 -9.88 -4.92
N LYS A 561 -27.96 -10.47 -6.06
CA LYS A 561 -28.52 -11.73 -6.59
C LYS A 561 -27.58 -12.92 -6.43
N LYS A 562 -26.29 -12.70 -6.17
CA LYS A 562 -25.26 -13.75 -6.17
C LYS A 562 -24.46 -13.85 -4.87
N GLY A 563 -24.66 -12.94 -3.92
CA GLY A 563 -23.84 -12.85 -2.72
C GLY A 563 -22.46 -12.27 -3.02
N TYR A 564 -21.40 -12.68 -2.30
CA TYR A 564 -20.07 -12.15 -2.58
C TYR A 564 -19.43 -12.80 -3.82
N THR A 565 -18.96 -11.98 -4.76
CA THR A 565 -18.54 -12.44 -6.10
C THR A 565 -17.04 -12.31 -6.39
N GLU A 566 -16.32 -11.45 -5.66
CA GLU A 566 -14.88 -11.23 -5.82
C GLU A 566 -14.28 -10.59 -4.56
N VAL A 567 -12.99 -10.78 -4.34
CA VAL A 567 -12.21 -10.05 -3.33
C VAL A 567 -11.35 -9.00 -4.03
N VAL A 568 -11.56 -7.74 -3.65
CA VAL A 568 -10.88 -6.60 -4.29
C VAL A 568 -9.74 -6.04 -3.44
N HIS A 569 -9.78 -6.26 -2.14
CA HIS A 569 -8.85 -5.69 -1.16
C HIS A 569 -8.79 -6.60 0.08
N GLY A 570 -7.80 -6.42 0.94
CA GLY A 570 -7.64 -7.19 2.18
C GLY A 570 -6.23 -7.72 2.33
N SER A 571 -6.04 -8.71 3.21
CA SER A 571 -4.80 -9.48 3.37
C SER A 571 -4.18 -9.80 2.02
N SER A 572 -2.93 -9.37 1.86
CA SER A 572 -2.26 -9.30 0.56
C SER A 572 -0.92 -10.06 0.59
N PHE A 573 0.20 -9.39 0.79
CA PHE A 573 1.42 -10.03 1.25
C PHE A 573 1.34 -10.22 2.76
N MET A 574 1.63 -11.41 3.25
CA MET A 574 1.69 -11.74 4.67
C MET A 574 3.04 -12.37 4.97
N GLN A 575 3.62 -12.02 6.12
CA GLN A 575 4.80 -12.70 6.66
C GLN A 575 4.63 -12.95 8.16
N ALA A 576 4.99 -14.14 8.61
CA ALA A 576 5.29 -14.46 9.98
C ALA A 576 6.74 -14.93 10.03
N VAL A 577 7.55 -14.31 10.90
CA VAL A 577 9.00 -14.47 10.90
C VAL A 577 9.47 -14.71 12.32
N HIS A 578 10.32 -15.71 12.49
CA HIS A 578 11.06 -15.97 13.72
C HIS A 578 12.55 -15.73 13.49
N LEU A 579 13.10 -14.74 14.18
CA LEU A 579 14.47 -14.25 14.00
C LEU A 579 15.44 -15.07 14.86
N LYS A 580 15.59 -16.34 14.52
CA LYS A 580 16.56 -17.23 15.17
C LYS A 580 18.01 -16.81 14.83
N PRO A 581 18.97 -17.04 15.74
CA PRO A 581 20.38 -16.88 15.41
C PRO A 581 20.76 -17.69 14.16
N GLY A 582 21.47 -17.05 13.23
CA GLY A 582 21.89 -17.69 11.99
C GLY A 582 20.87 -17.54 10.86
N CYS A 583 19.79 -18.32 10.84
CA CYS A 583 18.82 -18.27 9.73
C CYS A 583 17.41 -17.93 10.25
N PRO A 584 16.74 -16.89 9.72
CA PRO A 584 15.35 -16.63 10.06
C PRO A 584 14.45 -17.74 9.52
N GLU A 585 13.41 -18.06 10.28
CA GLU A 585 12.35 -18.96 9.82
C GLU A 585 11.16 -18.14 9.35
N LEU A 586 10.78 -18.30 8.07
CA LEU A 586 9.74 -17.50 7.44
C LEU A 586 8.51 -18.35 7.08
N ARG A 587 7.37 -17.70 7.16
CA ARG A 587 6.07 -18.18 6.68
C ARG A 587 5.40 -17.04 5.94
N THR A 588 5.01 -17.26 4.69
CA THR A 588 4.43 -16.19 3.87
C THR A 588 3.16 -16.59 3.14
N PHE A 589 2.35 -15.59 2.83
CA PHE A 589 1.35 -15.67 1.78
C PHE A 589 1.49 -14.49 0.83
N LEU A 590 1.25 -14.74 -0.45
CA LEU A 590 0.76 -13.75 -1.39
C LEU A 590 -0.64 -14.19 -1.81
N THR A 591 -1.66 -13.70 -1.09
CA THR A 591 -3.02 -14.28 -1.05
C THR A 591 -3.69 -14.45 -2.41
N TYR A 592 -3.28 -13.68 -3.40
CA TYR A 592 -3.80 -13.67 -4.77
C TYR A 592 -2.86 -14.30 -5.82
N GLY A 593 -1.81 -15.01 -5.38
CA GLY A 593 -0.77 -15.57 -6.25
C GLY A 593 0.30 -14.56 -6.66
N LEU A 594 1.31 -14.97 -7.43
CA LEU A 594 2.37 -14.05 -7.90
C LEU A 594 2.05 -13.40 -9.25
N SER A 595 1.26 -14.05 -10.09
CA SER A 595 1.03 -13.66 -11.48
C SER A 595 -0.38 -13.12 -11.71
N THR A 596 -0.50 -12.04 -12.48
CA THR A 596 -1.78 -11.55 -13.01
C THR A 596 -2.15 -12.18 -14.36
N ASN A 597 -1.20 -12.86 -15.02
CA ASN A 597 -1.47 -13.55 -16.28
C ASN A 597 -2.39 -14.76 -16.03
N PRO A 598 -3.62 -14.80 -16.59
CA PRO A 598 -4.56 -15.88 -16.33
C PRO A 598 -4.08 -17.26 -16.84
N ARG A 599 -3.07 -17.31 -17.71
CA ARG A 599 -2.46 -18.55 -18.21
C ARG A 599 -1.36 -19.10 -17.29
N SER A 600 -0.91 -18.35 -16.30
CA SER A 600 0.12 -18.79 -15.37
C SER A 600 -0.45 -19.67 -14.27
N GLU A 601 0.27 -20.73 -13.89
CA GLU A 601 -0.06 -21.53 -12.71
C GLU A 601 0.09 -20.73 -11.40
N ARG A 602 0.90 -19.67 -11.42
CA ARG A 602 1.18 -18.80 -10.27
C ARG A 602 0.08 -17.76 -10.01
N THR A 603 -1.07 -17.91 -10.63
CA THR A 603 -2.22 -16.99 -10.51
C THR A 603 -3.18 -17.42 -9.41
N SER A 604 -3.12 -18.67 -8.95
CA SER A 604 -4.03 -19.20 -7.91
C SER A 604 -3.40 -20.15 -6.90
N ASP A 605 -2.16 -20.60 -7.11
CA ASP A 605 -1.49 -21.56 -6.21
C ASP A 605 -1.48 -21.08 -4.76
N GLN A 606 -0.98 -19.87 -4.50
CA GLN A 606 -0.95 -19.32 -3.14
C GLN A 606 -2.34 -18.93 -2.61
N THR A 607 -3.31 -18.65 -3.50
CA THR A 607 -4.70 -18.37 -3.10
C THR A 607 -5.36 -19.59 -2.48
N LYS A 608 -5.07 -20.79 -3.01
CA LYS A 608 -5.54 -22.05 -2.43
C LYS A 608 -4.91 -22.33 -1.07
N GLU A 609 -3.61 -22.06 -0.95
CA GLU A 609 -2.90 -22.22 0.33
C GLU A 609 -3.44 -21.25 1.38
N PHE A 610 -3.71 -19.99 1.01
CA PHE A 610 -4.32 -19.00 1.90
C PHE A 610 -5.76 -19.38 2.30
N SER A 611 -6.57 -19.83 1.35
CA SER A 611 -7.92 -20.37 1.60
C SER A 611 -7.90 -21.47 2.66
N ALA A 612 -6.92 -22.37 2.58
CA ALA A 612 -6.73 -23.47 3.52
C ALA A 612 -5.88 -23.13 4.76
N LYS A 613 -5.47 -21.86 4.94
CA LYS A 613 -4.54 -21.40 6.00
C LYS A 613 -3.22 -22.18 6.07
N ARG A 614 -2.75 -22.76 4.96
CA ARG A 614 -1.49 -23.51 4.88
C ARG A 614 -0.34 -22.59 4.50
N TRP A 615 0.34 -22.07 5.51
CA TRP A 615 1.44 -21.12 5.31
C TRP A 615 2.58 -21.69 4.46
N ILE A 616 3.08 -20.90 3.51
CA ILE A 616 4.18 -21.28 2.64
C ILE A 616 5.50 -20.98 3.35
N SER A 617 6.47 -21.91 3.28
CA SER A 617 7.81 -21.73 3.84
C SER A 617 8.81 -21.40 2.73
N PRO A 618 9.02 -20.13 2.38
CA PRO A 618 10.00 -19.76 1.36
C PRO A 618 11.43 -20.00 1.90
N PRO A 619 12.36 -20.47 1.05
CA PRO A 619 13.77 -20.55 1.43
C PRO A 619 14.36 -19.13 1.58
N PHE A 620 15.24 -18.96 2.57
CA PHE A 620 16.05 -17.75 2.74
C PHE A 620 17.54 -18.06 2.66
N CYS A 621 18.05 -18.91 3.56
CA CYS A 621 19.49 -19.19 3.57
C CYS A 621 19.94 -19.98 2.33
N ALA A 622 21.20 -19.78 1.93
CA ALA A 622 21.79 -20.43 0.76
C ALA A 622 21.59 -21.96 0.76
N ARG A 623 21.72 -22.62 1.92
CA ARG A 623 21.46 -24.06 2.07
C ARG A 623 20.05 -24.45 1.66
N ASP A 624 19.04 -23.68 2.07
CA ASP A 624 17.63 -23.99 1.82
C ASP A 624 17.28 -23.68 0.36
N LEU A 625 17.82 -22.58 -0.19
CA LEU A 625 17.75 -22.26 -1.62
C LEU A 625 18.40 -23.36 -2.48
N GLU A 626 19.53 -23.93 -2.02
CA GLU A 626 20.21 -25.05 -2.67
C GLU A 626 19.51 -26.40 -2.48
N ALA A 627 18.68 -26.56 -1.45
CA ALA A 627 17.88 -27.74 -1.23
C ALA A 627 16.55 -27.73 -2.02
N ASP A 628 15.99 -26.56 -2.34
CA ASP A 628 14.69 -26.43 -3.00
C ASP A 628 14.67 -27.04 -4.40
N ARG A 629 14.13 -28.26 -4.54
CA ARG A 629 14.05 -29.00 -5.81
C ARG A 629 13.06 -28.40 -6.80
N SER A 630 12.21 -27.49 -6.34
CA SER A 630 11.23 -26.78 -7.14
C SER A 630 11.82 -25.54 -7.84
N ALA A 631 13.03 -25.13 -7.45
CA ALA A 631 13.72 -23.98 -8.02
C ALA A 631 14.04 -24.18 -9.51
N VAL A 632 13.83 -23.12 -10.29
CA VAL A 632 14.26 -23.02 -11.68
C VAL A 632 15.27 -21.87 -11.72
N ARG A 633 16.50 -22.14 -12.14
CA ARG A 633 17.52 -21.10 -12.26
C ARG A 633 17.49 -20.54 -13.66
N VAL A 634 17.42 -19.22 -13.74
CA VAL A 634 17.48 -18.49 -15.01
C VAL A 634 18.59 -17.47 -14.88
N HIS A 635 19.62 -17.62 -15.69
CA HIS A 635 20.69 -16.64 -15.81
C HIS A 635 20.45 -15.81 -17.05
N THR A 636 20.33 -14.50 -16.87
CA THR A 636 20.11 -13.56 -17.96
C THR A 636 21.31 -12.61 -18.03
N ALA A 637 21.78 -12.33 -19.25
CA ALA A 637 22.81 -11.33 -19.47
C ALA A 637 22.57 -10.56 -20.76
N ASP A 638 22.70 -9.24 -20.68
CA ASP A 638 22.51 -8.35 -21.82
C ASP A 638 23.85 -8.02 -22.50
N LEU A 639 23.85 -8.15 -23.83
CA LEU A 639 24.97 -7.89 -24.74
C LEU A 639 24.60 -6.79 -25.75
N GLY A 640 24.09 -5.65 -25.26
CA GLY A 640 23.51 -4.62 -26.12
C GLY A 640 22.15 -5.05 -26.64
N SER A 641 22.00 -5.32 -27.94
CA SER A 641 20.73 -5.77 -28.56
C SER A 641 20.55 -7.30 -28.54
N THR A 642 21.09 -7.99 -27.54
CA THR A 642 20.98 -9.45 -27.43
C THR A 642 20.93 -9.84 -25.97
N THR A 643 19.91 -10.62 -25.60
CA THR A 643 19.72 -11.09 -24.23
C THR A 643 19.94 -12.60 -24.21
N VAL A 644 20.94 -13.04 -23.47
CA VAL A 644 21.27 -14.46 -23.34
C VAL A 644 20.59 -15.00 -22.10
N THR A 645 19.75 -16.03 -22.26
CA THR A 645 19.03 -16.66 -21.16
C THR A 645 19.41 -18.14 -21.02
N VAL A 646 20.09 -18.50 -19.93
CA VAL A 646 20.37 -19.91 -19.59
C VAL A 646 19.35 -20.36 -18.56
N ARG A 647 18.54 -21.37 -18.89
CA ARG A 647 17.53 -21.92 -17.98
C ARG A 647 17.90 -23.33 -17.53
N GLU A 648 18.06 -23.51 -16.24
CA GLU A 648 18.21 -24.81 -15.59
C GLU A 648 16.85 -25.24 -15.03
N GLY A 649 16.30 -26.35 -15.54
CA GLY A 649 14.96 -26.83 -15.18
C GLY A 649 14.94 -27.72 -13.92
N ARG A 650 13.74 -27.87 -13.33
CA ARG A 650 13.47 -28.81 -12.22
C ARG A 650 13.91 -30.23 -12.59
N GLY A 651 14.86 -30.79 -11.85
CA GLY A 651 15.27 -32.19 -11.99
C GLY A 651 15.87 -32.59 -13.35
N SER A 652 16.16 -31.65 -14.25
CA SER A 652 16.71 -31.98 -15.56
C SER A 652 18.20 -32.31 -15.47
N ALA A 653 18.57 -33.52 -15.91
CA ALA A 653 19.96 -33.91 -16.12
C ALA A 653 20.65 -33.12 -17.26
N ARG A 654 19.99 -32.13 -17.91
CA ARG A 654 20.62 -31.23 -18.87
C ARG A 654 20.13 -29.77 -18.75
N PRO A 655 21.01 -28.76 -18.75
CA PRO A 655 20.59 -27.37 -18.82
C PRO A 655 20.02 -27.04 -20.21
N ARG A 656 19.03 -26.16 -20.26
CA ARG A 656 18.47 -25.65 -21.52
C ARG A 656 18.92 -24.21 -21.72
N ILE A 657 19.84 -24.01 -22.65
CA ILE A 657 20.37 -22.69 -22.99
C ILE A 657 19.49 -22.12 -24.09
N VAL A 658 18.89 -20.96 -23.87
CA VAL A 658 18.02 -20.29 -24.86
C VAL A 658 18.59 -18.91 -25.15
N VAL A 659 19.11 -18.72 -26.36
CA VAL A 659 19.57 -17.39 -26.79
C VAL A 659 18.44 -16.69 -27.52
N GLU A 660 17.95 -15.58 -26.95
CA GLU A 660 16.88 -14.75 -27.50
C GLU A 660 17.43 -13.39 -27.93
N ARG A 661 17.04 -12.94 -29.12
CA ARG A 661 17.58 -11.71 -29.66
C ARG A 661 16.54 -10.60 -29.70
N ALA A 662 16.78 -9.52 -28.96
CA ALA A 662 16.05 -8.28 -29.09
C ALA A 662 16.65 -7.43 -30.23
N THR A 663 16.07 -7.55 -31.44
CA THR A 663 16.23 -6.66 -32.62
C THR A 663 17.66 -6.15 -32.99
N GLY A 664 18.23 -6.65 -34.12
CA GLY A 664 19.49 -6.13 -34.70
C GLY A 664 20.06 -6.93 -35.90
N ARG A 665 21.20 -6.50 -36.47
CA ARG A 665 21.93 -7.11 -37.63
C ARG A 665 22.45 -8.52 -37.36
N PRO A 666 22.44 -9.51 -38.28
CA PRO A 666 22.88 -10.90 -38.05
C PRO A 666 24.18 -11.00 -37.23
N ALA A 667 24.19 -11.79 -36.15
CA ALA A 667 25.36 -11.96 -35.28
C ALA A 667 25.62 -13.44 -35.06
N ARG A 668 26.89 -13.86 -35.20
CA ARG A 668 27.32 -15.22 -34.90
C ARG A 668 27.27 -15.41 -33.39
N VAL A 669 26.35 -16.26 -32.93
CA VAL A 669 26.30 -16.70 -31.53
C VAL A 669 27.21 -17.93 -31.41
N THR A 670 28.06 -17.97 -30.40
CA THR A 670 28.82 -19.18 -30.03
C THR A 670 28.50 -19.49 -28.58
N VAL A 671 27.91 -20.65 -28.32
CA VAL A 671 27.76 -21.18 -26.96
C VAL A 671 28.92 -22.14 -26.71
N ARG A 672 29.66 -21.99 -25.61
CA ARG A 672 30.63 -22.98 -25.16
C ARG A 672 30.24 -23.41 -23.76
N VAL A 673 30.11 -24.72 -23.55
CA VAL A 673 29.78 -25.27 -22.23
C VAL A 673 30.98 -26.02 -21.71
N ARG A 674 31.77 -25.37 -20.85
CA ARG A 674 33.03 -25.91 -20.36
C ARG A 674 32.81 -26.72 -19.09
N ARG A 675 33.13 -28.00 -19.19
CA ARG A 675 33.46 -28.93 -18.09
C ARG A 675 34.47 -29.93 -18.68
N GLY A 676 35.76 -29.61 -18.61
CA GLY A 676 36.75 -30.21 -19.52
C GLY A 676 36.58 -29.71 -20.97
N ASP A 677 36.90 -30.54 -21.96
CA ASP A 677 37.09 -30.15 -23.38
C ASP A 677 35.84 -30.23 -24.30
N ALA A 678 34.65 -30.52 -23.78
CA ALA A 678 33.45 -30.62 -24.63
C ALA A 678 32.96 -29.24 -25.12
N VAL A 679 32.93 -29.00 -26.44
CA VAL A 679 32.46 -27.74 -27.04
C VAL A 679 31.27 -27.98 -27.98
N VAL A 680 30.10 -27.40 -27.66
CA VAL A 680 28.91 -27.46 -28.54
C VAL A 680 28.73 -26.13 -29.29
N ARG A 681 29.17 -26.06 -30.55
CA ARG A 681 29.06 -24.84 -31.38
C ARG A 681 27.76 -24.84 -32.21
N ARG A 682 26.97 -23.76 -32.17
CA ARG A 682 25.81 -23.55 -33.08
C ARG A 682 25.68 -22.10 -33.52
N ILE A 683 25.29 -21.89 -34.78
CA ILE A 683 25.15 -20.57 -35.42
C ILE A 683 23.65 -20.24 -35.59
N ALA A 684 23.23 -19.02 -35.24
CA ALA A 684 21.85 -18.53 -35.36
C ALA A 684 21.72 -17.47 -36.47
N ARG A 685 20.56 -17.41 -37.16
CA ARG A 685 20.19 -16.29 -38.05
C ARG A 685 19.07 -15.43 -37.42
N ARG A 686 18.71 -14.31 -38.07
CA ARG A 686 17.83 -13.25 -37.54
C ARG A 686 16.44 -13.80 -37.15
N GLY A 687 15.93 -13.42 -35.97
CA GLY A 687 14.60 -13.81 -35.47
C GLY A 687 14.48 -15.24 -34.91
N THR A 688 15.57 -16.02 -34.90
CA THR A 688 15.54 -17.42 -34.48
C THR A 688 15.89 -17.58 -33.00
N ARG A 689 14.97 -18.11 -32.19
CA ARG A 689 15.27 -18.64 -30.85
C ARG A 689 16.21 -19.84 -31.02
N VAL A 690 17.43 -19.76 -30.48
CA VAL A 690 18.37 -20.91 -30.51
C VAL A 690 18.39 -21.57 -29.15
N ALA A 691 17.84 -22.78 -29.10
CA ALA A 691 17.90 -23.65 -27.94
C ALA A 691 19.06 -24.64 -28.08
N VAL A 692 19.92 -24.73 -27.07
CA VAL A 692 21.00 -25.71 -26.97
C VAL A 692 20.84 -26.48 -25.67
N SER A 693 20.87 -27.82 -25.74
CA SER A 693 20.81 -28.72 -24.59
C SER A 693 22.07 -29.59 -24.55
N PRO A 694 23.20 -29.06 -24.04
CA PRO A 694 24.46 -29.80 -24.03
C PRO A 694 24.36 -31.01 -23.09
N ARG A 695 25.01 -32.12 -23.47
CA ARG A 695 25.17 -33.30 -22.60
C ARG A 695 26.28 -33.01 -21.59
N VAL A 696 25.93 -32.36 -20.47
CA VAL A 696 26.85 -32.17 -19.34
C VAL A 696 26.47 -33.17 -18.25
N ARG A 697 27.42 -33.94 -17.70
CA ARG A 697 27.20 -34.77 -16.49
C ARG A 697 26.99 -33.84 -15.27
N ARG A 698 26.46 -34.35 -14.14
CA ARG A 698 26.28 -33.58 -12.87
C ARG A 698 27.55 -32.90 -12.37
N GLY A 699 27.55 -31.58 -12.15
CA GLY A 699 28.68 -30.81 -11.64
C GLY A 699 28.65 -29.31 -12.00
N ALA A 700 29.67 -28.56 -11.59
CA ALA A 700 29.86 -27.17 -12.02
C ALA A 700 30.28 -27.10 -13.50
N TYR A 701 29.71 -26.17 -14.24
CA TYR A 701 30.05 -25.93 -15.64
C TYR A 701 29.93 -24.45 -15.98
N ARG A 702 30.62 -24.01 -17.03
CA ARG A 702 30.58 -22.62 -17.47
C ARG A 702 29.95 -22.52 -18.85
N VAL A 703 28.98 -21.63 -19.02
CA VAL A 703 28.40 -21.31 -20.32
C VAL A 703 28.98 -19.98 -20.79
N ASP A 704 29.89 -20.01 -21.76
CA ASP A 704 30.37 -18.81 -22.44
C ASP A 704 29.50 -18.58 -23.68
N VAL A 705 28.82 -17.43 -23.75
CA VAL A 705 28.03 -17.04 -24.93
C VAL A 705 28.66 -15.82 -25.59
N THR A 706 29.21 -16.01 -26.78
CA THR A 706 29.82 -14.96 -27.60
C THR A 706 28.85 -14.49 -28.68
N VAL A 707 28.61 -13.18 -28.77
CA VAL A 707 27.80 -12.53 -29.81
C VAL A 707 28.64 -11.42 -30.46
N GLY A 708 29.06 -11.62 -31.71
CA GLY A 708 30.04 -10.72 -32.34
C GLY A 708 31.40 -10.79 -31.64
N SER A 709 31.92 -9.65 -31.16
CA SER A 709 33.15 -9.58 -30.36
C SER A 709 32.94 -9.66 -28.84
N ARG A 710 31.68 -9.64 -28.37
CA ARG A 710 31.35 -9.62 -26.94
C ARG A 710 31.06 -11.02 -26.43
N THR A 711 31.56 -11.37 -25.25
CA THR A 711 31.31 -12.66 -24.60
C THR A 711 30.75 -12.45 -23.20
N VAL A 712 29.62 -13.06 -22.89
CA VAL A 712 29.13 -13.23 -21.52
C VAL A 712 29.56 -14.59 -21.02
N ARG A 713 29.98 -14.65 -19.76
CA ARG A 713 30.22 -15.91 -19.05
C ARG A 713 29.14 -16.09 -18.00
N ILE A 714 28.41 -17.20 -18.09
CA ILE A 714 27.42 -17.62 -17.10
C ILE A 714 28.01 -18.82 -16.36
N ALA A 715 28.35 -18.64 -15.08
CA ALA A 715 28.69 -19.74 -14.20
C ALA A 715 27.39 -20.43 -13.76
N ALA A 716 27.32 -21.75 -13.96
CA ALA A 716 26.12 -22.54 -13.72
C ALA A 716 26.50 -23.84 -13.00
N LYS A 717 25.65 -24.32 -12.10
CA LYS A 717 25.91 -25.52 -11.30
C LYS A 717 24.70 -26.41 -11.34
N GLN A 718 24.86 -27.56 -11.99
CA GLN A 718 23.79 -28.55 -12.06
C GLN A 718 23.68 -29.31 -10.75
N ARG A 719 22.45 -29.57 -10.30
CA ARG A 719 22.16 -30.43 -9.15
C ARG A 719 22.24 -31.91 -9.50
#